data_AF-A0A5C1QJI1-F1
#
_entry.id   AF-A0A5C1QJI1-F1
#
_cell.length_a   1.000
_cell.length_b   1.000
_cell.length_c   1.000
_cell.angle_alpha   90.00
_cell.angle_beta   90.00
_cell.angle_gamma   90.00
#
_symmetry.space_group_name_H-M   'P 1'
#
loop_
_entity.id
_entity.type
_entity.pdbx_description
1 polymer ?
#
loop_
_entity_poly.entity_id
_entity_poly.type
_entity_poly.pdbx_seq_one_letter_code
_entity_poly.pdbx_strand_id
1 'polypeptide(L)'
;MDLQTFRKNYTTMVTAREMDLLEQSYTGRGEAFFHVSGAGHEATCLLQDVLGPQDWLHCHYRDKALMLARGISPEMFFMSLFNKDGSHSRGRQMNAHMSDPAKKVLSIVGPVGNSALQAAGVAEAVKDHQDHPIVLCGLGDGMSQQGEVLEAVAHAVRKELPVLFFIQDNQFAISTKTEGQTFFSRPDGPADDFYGIPITRLDGRHPMTLPEAFETLVGEMRADRNPRIVVFSVERLHSHTNADDHRVYRSQDEIQSAHETGDPIVHLGNWLIEQGISAEELDQEVEQIRVALAETARKVQQSADPQPVFSAKRELPAQLCDPEQEYRGTPGKESLTMIEALRETLRFQMGRNPGVELLGEDLEDPKGDVFGVTKSLSQEFPGRVQNSPLTESTIIGLSVGRALAGKQPVAFLQFADFLPIAFNQLWAEAGSMFWRTDGGWQCPMIVMVSCGGYKPGLGPFHASSMEAVAAHIPGVDVVMPSTAGDAAGLLNAAFESKRPTIFFYPKACLNEAVSRTSGDVSRQLVPLGVARKLSEGEHISFVSYGNPVKLCVKAAQTLLEQGITSDVIDLRSISPWDRNQVFASAEKTGRVIIVHEENRTASMSSEIAAELAEHVKGPLMVRRLVREDTFVPCNFDNQLVLLPSYQKILETAVDLLGGKISWTKEKDSHSGLFTVEIIGTSPADETAAIIEWKIKAGDTITEGQLIADFEADKAAAELKSPVSGIVEELLLDEGEAVEIGTPALTVKTDAGGELLLKPKTKEEPGEPHISGMNPDTGRILQTSAAPSEDRRPWILDVEGVLGSRIVDNAEIMEQCPGWEEGEIFKMTGIESRNWIAEGEDIISLSEKAVKTVLSRNNLKLEDLSLILVTSGTPGTITPSLATRIQHTLIPEGKHGLFCPAFDINAACSGYLYALQSAWDFLNTRPDGIILVVTAEVLSPLVDRSDKSTSPIFGDAATATIVTGSQSPLQGKARVFRPVTSAAGEAGTILTVPADPNQTIFMNGPKVYLEAVHSMISLLENACDEGGIALDELDLIVPHQANQRIINAVKQRLKLPEEQVYSQIKNRGNTSSCTIPLCLESILQGSTKGLLGLTAFGGGFTSAGGLVEIV
;
A
#
# COMPACT_ATOMS: atom_id res chain seq x y z
N MET A 1 58.52 -11.31 -6.51
CA MET A 1 57.93 -10.39 -7.52
C MET A 1 59.05 -9.62 -8.22
N ASP A 2 58.98 -9.43 -9.53
CA ASP A 2 60.02 -8.71 -10.29
C ASP A 2 59.74 -7.20 -10.38
N LEU A 3 60.75 -6.42 -10.81
CA LEU A 3 60.66 -4.96 -10.92
C LEU A 3 59.57 -4.51 -11.92
N GLN A 4 59.33 -5.30 -12.96
CA GLN A 4 58.31 -5.01 -13.97
C GLN A 4 56.89 -5.11 -13.39
N THR A 5 56.65 -6.07 -12.50
CA THR A 5 55.37 -6.25 -11.81
C THR A 5 55.11 -5.08 -10.85
N PHE A 6 56.11 -4.65 -10.07
CA PHE A 6 55.98 -3.46 -9.22
C PHE A 6 55.69 -2.20 -10.04
N ARG A 7 56.34 -2.02 -11.19
CA ARG A 7 56.04 -0.91 -12.09
C ARG A 7 54.60 -0.95 -12.61
N LYS A 8 54.11 -2.11 -13.05
CA LYS A 8 52.71 -2.30 -13.48
C LYS A 8 51.72 -1.95 -12.36
N ASN A 9 52.01 -2.35 -11.12
CA ASN A 9 51.18 -2.01 -9.96
C ASN A 9 51.20 -0.51 -9.69
N TYR A 10 52.38 0.13 -9.77
CA TYR A 10 52.50 1.59 -9.69
C TYR A 10 51.64 2.29 -10.76
N THR A 11 51.70 1.86 -12.03
CA THR A 11 50.85 2.38 -13.11
C THR A 11 49.36 2.25 -12.77
N THR A 12 48.95 1.12 -12.19
CA THR A 12 47.55 0.86 -11.81
C THR A 12 47.10 1.76 -10.66
N MET A 13 47.96 1.94 -9.64
CA MET A 13 47.71 2.83 -8.51
C MET A 13 47.58 4.29 -8.97
N VAL A 14 48.51 4.76 -9.81
CA VAL A 14 48.45 6.11 -10.43
C VAL A 14 47.18 6.26 -11.25
N THR A 15 46.81 5.28 -12.06
CA THR A 15 45.58 5.31 -12.85
C THR A 15 44.35 5.50 -11.95
N ALA A 16 44.26 4.77 -10.83
CA ALA A 16 43.18 4.93 -9.86
C ALA A 16 43.13 6.35 -9.27
N ARG A 17 44.27 6.90 -8.86
CA ARG A 17 44.38 8.24 -8.27
C ARG A 17 44.03 9.35 -9.27
N GLU A 18 44.52 9.27 -10.50
CA GLU A 18 44.23 10.28 -11.53
C GLU A 18 42.77 10.23 -11.97
N MET A 19 42.15 9.04 -11.98
CA MET A 19 40.71 8.91 -12.15
C MET A 19 39.93 9.55 -10.99
N ASP A 20 40.33 9.31 -9.73
CA ASP A 20 39.72 9.96 -8.56
C ASP A 20 39.75 11.49 -8.68
N LEU A 21 40.90 12.06 -9.04
CA LEU A 21 41.07 13.52 -9.21
C LEU A 21 40.18 14.06 -10.34
N LEU A 22 40.06 13.34 -11.45
CA LEU A 22 39.15 13.71 -12.54
C LEU A 22 37.68 13.67 -12.07
N GLU A 23 37.26 12.59 -11.42
CA GLU A 23 35.90 12.45 -10.87
C GLU A 23 35.56 13.56 -9.87
N GLN A 24 36.50 13.89 -8.98
CA GLN A 24 36.39 15.02 -8.07
C GLN A 24 36.25 16.35 -8.84
N SER A 25 37.01 16.53 -9.92
CA SER A 25 36.89 17.72 -10.77
C SER A 25 35.53 17.80 -11.46
N TYR A 26 35.04 16.70 -12.03
CA TYR A 26 33.72 16.65 -12.69
C TYR A 26 32.58 16.93 -11.70
N THR A 27 32.62 16.35 -10.50
CA THR A 27 31.63 16.64 -9.46
C THR A 27 31.72 18.10 -8.97
N GLY A 28 32.92 18.64 -8.79
CA GLY A 28 33.15 20.04 -8.44
C GLY A 28 32.68 21.05 -9.52
N ARG A 29 32.59 20.63 -10.78
CA ARG A 29 32.03 21.41 -11.89
C ARG A 29 30.53 21.21 -12.09
N GLY A 30 29.89 20.32 -11.33
CA GLY A 30 28.48 19.96 -11.50
C GLY A 30 28.18 19.11 -12.74
N GLU A 31 29.20 18.48 -13.33
CA GLU A 31 29.09 17.62 -14.51
C GLU A 31 28.87 16.14 -14.15
N ALA A 32 29.04 15.80 -12.87
CA ALA A 32 28.71 14.51 -12.26
C ALA A 32 28.12 14.76 -10.86
N PHE A 33 27.37 13.81 -10.32
CA PHE A 33 26.60 14.02 -9.08
C PHE A 33 27.32 13.58 -7.81
N PHE A 34 28.05 12.47 -7.86
CA PHE A 34 28.60 11.83 -6.67
C PHE A 34 29.99 11.25 -6.94
N HIS A 35 30.86 11.27 -5.95
CA HIS A 35 32.20 10.69 -6.02
C HIS A 35 32.65 10.23 -4.63
N VAL A 36 33.27 9.04 -4.60
CA VAL A 36 33.90 8.47 -3.42
C VAL A 36 35.37 8.21 -3.76
N SER A 37 36.27 8.88 -3.04
CA SER A 37 37.71 8.79 -3.29
C SER A 37 38.28 7.46 -2.78
N GLY A 38 39.03 6.75 -3.63
CA GLY A 38 39.89 5.64 -3.25
C GLY A 38 41.28 6.08 -2.74
N ALA A 39 41.60 7.38 -2.82
CA ALA A 39 42.91 7.92 -2.42
C ALA A 39 43.42 7.43 -1.05
N GLY A 40 44.57 6.74 -1.07
CA GLY A 40 45.25 6.11 0.07
C GLY A 40 45.02 4.60 0.18
N HIS A 41 44.06 4.04 -0.56
CA HIS A 41 43.75 2.61 -0.61
C HIS A 41 44.38 1.89 -1.83
N GLU A 42 45.22 2.54 -2.63
CA GLU A 42 45.60 2.03 -3.96
C GLU A 42 46.43 0.74 -3.91
N ALA A 43 47.10 0.47 -2.80
CA ALA A 43 47.89 -0.74 -2.61
C ALA A 43 47.05 -2.03 -2.62
N THR A 44 45.71 -1.96 -2.51
CA THR A 44 44.84 -3.15 -2.61
C THR A 44 44.98 -3.85 -3.96
N CYS A 45 45.17 -3.08 -5.04
CA CYS A 45 46.26 -3.29 -5.98
C CYS A 45 46.86 -4.69 -6.10
N LEU A 46 47.87 -4.86 -5.26
CA LEU A 46 48.86 -5.93 -5.30
C LEU A 46 48.25 -7.29 -4.92
N LEU A 47 47.07 -7.30 -4.26
CA LEU A 47 46.39 -8.55 -3.96
C LEU A 47 46.03 -9.31 -5.24
N GLN A 48 45.71 -8.60 -6.34
CA GLN A 48 45.36 -9.24 -7.61
C GLN A 48 46.48 -10.10 -8.19
N ASP A 49 47.75 -9.84 -7.87
CA ASP A 49 48.87 -10.63 -8.42
C ASP A 49 48.88 -12.08 -7.95
N VAL A 50 48.21 -12.36 -6.83
CA VAL A 50 48.06 -13.73 -6.28
C VAL A 50 46.67 -14.32 -6.49
N LEU A 51 45.72 -13.53 -7.01
CA LEU A 51 44.35 -13.97 -7.33
C LEU A 51 44.24 -14.50 -8.76
N GLY A 52 43.58 -15.64 -8.90
CA GLY A 52 43.24 -16.27 -10.17
C GLY A 52 41.88 -15.84 -10.71
N PRO A 53 41.55 -16.23 -11.97
CA PRO A 53 40.26 -15.92 -12.60
C PRO A 53 39.07 -16.61 -11.90
N GLN A 54 39.32 -17.66 -11.11
CA GLN A 54 38.28 -18.37 -10.39
C GLN A 54 37.93 -17.76 -9.03
N ASP A 55 38.78 -16.88 -8.50
CA ASP A 55 38.54 -16.18 -7.22
C ASP A 55 37.41 -15.15 -7.36
N TRP A 56 36.64 -14.97 -6.29
CA TRP A 56 35.47 -14.10 -6.25
C TRP A 56 35.72 -12.88 -5.38
N LEU A 57 35.28 -11.70 -5.82
CA LEU A 57 35.60 -10.43 -5.18
C LEU A 57 34.33 -9.67 -4.78
N HIS A 58 34.02 -9.68 -3.48
CA HIS A 58 33.18 -8.64 -2.87
C HIS A 58 34.09 -7.47 -2.48
N CYS A 59 34.25 -6.51 -3.39
CA CYS A 59 35.09 -5.35 -3.17
C CYS A 59 34.47 -4.36 -2.18
N HIS A 60 35.33 -3.64 -1.45
CA HIS A 60 34.93 -2.41 -0.78
C HIS A 60 34.80 -1.29 -1.83
N TYR A 61 33.91 -0.32 -1.61
CA TYR A 61 33.69 0.78 -2.58
C TYR A 61 34.93 1.68 -2.80
N ARG A 62 35.99 1.53 -1.98
CA ARG A 62 37.30 2.19 -2.17
C ARG A 62 38.31 1.36 -2.98
N ASP A 63 37.98 0.13 -3.37
CA ASP A 63 38.86 -0.79 -4.12
C ASP A 63 38.96 -0.48 -5.62
N LYS A 64 39.05 0.80 -6.00
CA LYS A 64 39.19 1.18 -7.41
C LYS A 64 40.44 0.57 -8.03
N ALA A 65 41.58 0.65 -7.34
CA ALA A 65 42.84 0.05 -7.79
C ALA A 65 42.74 -1.48 -7.87
N LEU A 66 42.15 -2.10 -6.83
CA LEU A 66 41.47 -3.41 -6.82
C LEU A 66 40.95 -3.87 -8.19
N MET A 67 39.87 -3.20 -8.56
CA MET A 67 39.04 -3.50 -9.70
C MET A 67 39.74 -3.20 -11.04
N LEU A 68 40.58 -2.16 -11.10
CA LEU A 68 41.42 -1.87 -12.27
C LEU A 68 42.42 -3.01 -12.51
N ALA A 69 43.12 -3.48 -11.47
CA ALA A 69 44.05 -4.60 -11.58
C ALA A 69 43.34 -5.89 -12.01
N ARG A 70 42.10 -6.11 -11.54
CA ARG A 70 41.24 -7.22 -11.97
C ARG A 70 40.84 -7.13 -13.45
N GLY A 71 40.92 -5.93 -14.05
CA GLY A 71 40.69 -5.68 -15.47
C GLY A 71 39.40 -4.91 -15.77
N ILE A 72 38.76 -4.28 -14.79
CA ILE A 72 37.69 -3.30 -15.09
C ILE A 72 38.36 -2.08 -15.73
N SER A 73 37.86 -1.66 -16.90
CA SER A 73 38.48 -0.55 -17.65
C SER A 73 38.15 0.82 -17.05
N PRO A 74 39.02 1.83 -17.20
CA PRO A 74 38.70 3.23 -16.88
C PRO A 74 37.43 3.75 -17.56
N GLU A 75 37.16 3.33 -18.81
CA GLU A 75 35.93 3.69 -19.55
C GLU A 75 34.66 3.30 -18.76
N MET A 76 34.65 2.12 -18.15
CA MET A 76 33.52 1.64 -17.35
C MET A 76 33.31 2.47 -16.07
N PHE A 77 34.39 2.88 -15.40
CA PHE A 77 34.29 3.79 -14.24
C PHE A 77 33.72 5.15 -14.63
N PHE A 78 34.15 5.73 -15.74
CA PHE A 78 33.55 6.98 -16.24
C PHE A 78 32.11 6.78 -16.69
N MET A 79 31.76 5.64 -17.28
CA MET A 79 30.36 5.32 -17.64
C MET A 79 29.49 5.30 -16.38
N SER A 80 30.01 4.73 -15.31
CA SER A 80 29.37 4.72 -13.98
C SER A 80 29.29 6.13 -13.36
N LEU A 81 30.37 6.92 -13.41
CA LEU A 81 30.40 8.31 -12.92
C LEU A 81 29.29 9.18 -13.53
N PHE A 82 29.12 9.08 -14.84
CA PHE A 82 28.15 9.87 -15.59
C PHE A 82 26.79 9.17 -15.74
N ASN A 83 26.58 8.01 -15.09
CA ASN A 83 25.35 7.22 -15.15
C ASN A 83 24.86 6.91 -16.57
N LYS A 84 25.77 6.54 -17.47
CA LYS A 84 25.48 6.34 -18.91
C LYS A 84 24.85 4.99 -19.21
N ASP A 85 24.17 4.89 -20.36
CA ASP A 85 23.52 3.64 -20.81
C ASP A 85 24.51 2.48 -20.98
N GLY A 86 25.76 2.78 -21.35
CA GLY A 86 26.81 1.76 -21.50
C GLY A 86 27.45 1.29 -20.18
N SER A 87 27.02 1.81 -19.03
CA SER A 87 27.55 1.39 -17.72
C SER A 87 27.05 -0.01 -17.33
N HIS A 88 27.76 -0.67 -16.41
CA HIS A 88 27.43 -2.01 -15.89
C HIS A 88 26.04 -2.11 -15.24
N SER A 89 25.38 -0.98 -14.96
CA SER A 89 24.05 -0.92 -14.34
C SER A 89 23.05 -0.08 -15.16
N ARG A 90 23.43 0.40 -16.34
CA ARG A 90 22.69 1.43 -17.11
C ARG A 90 22.26 2.63 -16.25
N GLY A 91 23.14 3.11 -15.38
CA GLY A 91 22.88 4.26 -14.51
C GLY A 91 21.92 4.01 -13.34
N ARG A 92 21.61 2.74 -13.00
CA ARG A 92 20.71 2.38 -11.88
C ARG A 92 21.41 2.31 -10.53
N GLN A 93 22.74 2.30 -10.51
CA GLN A 93 23.55 2.08 -9.32
C GLN A 93 24.43 3.30 -9.03
N MET A 94 24.82 3.48 -7.77
CA MET A 94 25.79 4.51 -7.40
C MET A 94 27.11 4.29 -8.15
N ASN A 95 27.77 5.36 -8.58
CA ASN A 95 28.92 5.27 -9.47
C ASN A 95 30.09 4.43 -8.93
N ALA A 96 30.33 4.46 -7.63
CA ALA A 96 31.38 3.69 -6.96
C ALA A 96 30.99 2.21 -6.74
N HIS A 97 29.72 1.83 -6.91
CA HIS A 97 29.23 0.47 -6.66
C HIS A 97 29.29 -0.39 -7.92
N MET A 98 30.51 -0.60 -8.40
CA MET A 98 30.81 -1.33 -9.63
C MET A 98 30.49 -2.84 -9.49
N SER A 99 30.22 -3.49 -10.62
CA SER A 99 30.23 -4.96 -10.72
C SER A 99 30.64 -5.43 -12.11
N ASP A 100 31.15 -6.66 -12.18
CA ASP A 100 31.49 -7.34 -13.43
C ASP A 100 31.40 -8.87 -13.24
N PRO A 101 30.31 -9.51 -13.70
CA PRO A 101 30.14 -10.96 -13.61
C PRO A 101 31.23 -11.77 -14.31
N ALA A 102 31.74 -11.30 -15.46
CA ALA A 102 32.78 -12.00 -16.21
C ALA A 102 34.11 -12.05 -15.44
N LYS A 103 34.33 -11.06 -14.57
CA LYS A 103 35.53 -10.97 -13.71
C LYS A 103 35.29 -11.46 -12.27
N LYS A 104 34.07 -11.93 -11.96
CA LYS A 104 33.61 -12.30 -10.62
C LYS A 104 33.75 -11.17 -9.59
N VAL A 105 33.50 -9.93 -10.03
CA VAL A 105 33.37 -8.76 -9.15
C VAL A 105 31.88 -8.57 -8.86
N LEU A 106 31.50 -8.86 -7.62
CA LEU A 106 30.10 -8.85 -7.21
C LEU A 106 29.61 -7.42 -6.99
N SER A 107 28.30 -7.21 -7.12
CA SER A 107 27.68 -5.91 -6.91
C SER A 107 27.87 -5.42 -5.48
N ILE A 108 28.47 -4.24 -5.37
CA ILE A 108 28.55 -3.49 -4.12
C ILE A 108 27.17 -2.87 -3.82
N VAL A 109 26.91 -2.63 -2.54
CA VAL A 109 25.63 -2.16 -1.99
C VAL A 109 25.87 -1.14 -0.88
N GLY A 110 24.97 -0.16 -0.76
CA GLY A 110 25.11 0.97 0.17
C GLY A 110 25.00 0.57 1.65
N PRO A 111 24.02 -0.27 2.04
CA PRO A 111 24.02 -1.01 3.30
C PRO A 111 25.32 -1.82 3.50
N VAL A 112 26.31 -1.18 4.12
CA VAL A 112 27.63 -1.76 4.29
C VAL A 112 27.58 -2.98 5.23
N GLY A 113 28.40 -3.99 4.96
CA GLY A 113 28.47 -5.22 5.75
C GLY A 113 27.58 -6.35 5.22
N ASN A 114 26.51 -6.05 4.48
CA ASN A 114 25.59 -7.04 3.92
C ASN A 114 26.26 -8.11 3.07
N SER A 115 27.30 -7.73 2.31
CA SER A 115 28.03 -8.62 1.40
C SER A 115 28.82 -9.71 2.11
N ALA A 116 29.07 -9.61 3.42
CA ALA A 116 29.87 -10.60 4.14
C ALA A 116 29.19 -11.97 4.19
N LEU A 117 27.87 -12.01 4.43
CA LEU A 117 27.10 -13.26 4.39
C LEU A 117 27.04 -13.84 2.97
N GLN A 118 26.94 -12.99 1.95
CA GLN A 118 27.01 -13.44 0.55
C GLN A 118 28.38 -14.03 0.23
N ALA A 119 29.47 -13.42 0.70
CA ALA A 119 30.82 -13.93 0.51
C ALA A 119 30.98 -15.32 1.11
N ALA A 120 30.45 -15.55 2.31
CA ALA A 120 30.41 -16.88 2.91
C ALA A 120 29.55 -17.87 2.10
N GLY A 121 28.40 -17.42 1.58
CA GLY A 121 27.54 -18.25 0.72
C GLY A 121 28.21 -18.65 -0.61
N VAL A 122 28.90 -17.71 -1.27
CA VAL A 122 29.70 -17.98 -2.46
C VAL A 122 30.81 -18.97 -2.12
N ALA A 123 31.54 -18.76 -1.01
CA ALA A 123 32.63 -19.62 -0.59
C ALA A 123 32.18 -21.05 -0.32
N GLU A 124 30.98 -21.23 0.23
CA GLU A 124 30.38 -22.55 0.42
C GLU A 124 30.04 -23.21 -0.93
N ALA A 125 29.46 -22.46 -1.88
CA ALA A 125 29.12 -22.98 -3.20
C ALA A 125 30.34 -23.39 -4.04
N VAL A 126 31.50 -22.76 -3.82
CA VAL A 126 32.74 -23.04 -4.58
C VAL A 126 33.81 -23.77 -3.76
N LYS A 127 33.49 -24.21 -2.54
CA LYS A 127 34.45 -24.83 -1.62
C LYS A 127 35.20 -25.99 -2.27
N ASP A 128 34.45 -26.85 -2.96
CA ASP A 128 34.92 -28.09 -3.60
C ASP A 128 35.32 -27.92 -5.08
N HIS A 129 35.40 -26.68 -5.56
CA HIS A 129 35.81 -26.42 -6.94
C HIS A 129 37.29 -26.78 -7.16
N GLN A 130 37.61 -27.47 -8.26
CA GLN A 130 38.95 -28.03 -8.54
C GLN A 130 40.09 -26.99 -8.52
N ASP A 131 39.81 -25.74 -8.90
CA ASP A 131 40.79 -24.66 -8.92
C ASP A 131 41.00 -24.00 -7.55
N HIS A 132 40.38 -24.52 -6.49
CA HIS A 132 40.46 -24.05 -5.12
C HIS A 132 40.31 -22.51 -5.00
N PRO A 133 39.24 -21.90 -5.56
CA PRO A 133 39.06 -20.47 -5.48
C PRO A 133 38.89 -20.02 -4.02
N ILE A 134 39.32 -18.79 -3.73
CA ILE A 134 39.04 -18.06 -2.50
C ILE A 134 37.98 -16.98 -2.77
N VAL A 135 37.35 -16.51 -1.70
CA VAL A 135 36.40 -15.39 -1.77
C VAL A 135 36.93 -14.22 -0.96
N LEU A 136 37.19 -13.11 -1.62
CA LEU A 136 37.53 -11.84 -0.97
C LEU A 136 36.25 -11.18 -0.45
N CYS A 137 36.24 -10.86 0.84
CA CYS A 137 35.26 -10.00 1.49
C CYS A 137 35.97 -8.70 1.91
N GLY A 138 35.98 -7.72 1.02
CA GLY A 138 36.51 -6.38 1.26
C GLY A 138 35.59 -5.56 2.17
N LEU A 139 36.16 -5.03 3.24
CA LEU A 139 35.45 -4.29 4.29
C LEU A 139 36.21 -3.02 4.63
N GLY A 140 35.50 -1.95 4.97
CA GLY A 140 36.08 -0.86 5.76
C GLY A 140 36.10 -1.23 7.24
N ASP A 141 37.01 -0.65 8.01
CA ASP A 141 37.05 -0.73 9.48
C ASP A 141 35.70 -0.43 10.16
N GLY A 142 34.96 0.59 9.71
CA GLY A 142 33.61 0.86 10.21
C GLY A 142 32.60 -0.26 9.91
N MET A 143 32.76 -0.97 8.78
CA MET A 143 31.87 -2.05 8.37
C MET A 143 32.02 -3.29 9.25
N SER A 144 33.20 -3.49 9.87
CA SER A 144 33.49 -4.67 10.69
C SER A 144 32.63 -4.75 11.96
N GLN A 145 31.89 -3.70 12.29
CA GLN A 145 31.01 -3.61 13.46
C GLN A 145 29.58 -4.12 13.17
N GLN A 146 29.24 -4.37 11.91
CA GLN A 146 27.90 -4.81 11.51
C GLN A 146 27.65 -6.26 11.95
N GLY A 147 26.47 -6.54 12.51
CA GLY A 147 26.12 -7.88 13.03
C GLY A 147 26.28 -8.98 12.00
N GLU A 148 25.85 -8.73 10.75
CA GLU A 148 25.96 -9.68 9.64
C GLU A 148 27.41 -10.01 9.26
N VAL A 149 28.38 -9.11 9.50
CA VAL A 149 29.81 -9.41 9.33
C VAL A 149 30.28 -10.39 10.40
N LEU A 150 29.85 -10.21 11.65
CA LEU A 150 30.21 -11.11 12.75
C LEU A 150 29.62 -12.50 12.51
N GLU A 151 28.38 -12.56 12.04
CA GLU A 151 27.71 -13.80 11.65
C GLU A 151 28.43 -14.52 10.49
N ALA A 152 28.85 -13.76 9.46
CA ALA A 152 29.61 -14.31 8.34
C ALA A 152 30.95 -14.92 8.76
N VAL A 153 31.69 -14.23 9.65
CA VAL A 153 32.94 -14.76 10.21
C VAL A 153 32.67 -16.05 10.99
N ALA A 154 31.68 -16.03 11.89
CA ALA A 154 31.31 -17.21 12.66
C ALA A 154 30.88 -18.40 11.78
N HIS A 155 30.15 -18.14 10.69
CA HIS A 155 29.78 -19.19 9.73
C HIS A 155 30.97 -19.72 8.95
N ALA A 156 31.86 -18.85 8.49
CA ALA A 156 33.07 -19.25 7.78
C ALA A 156 33.99 -20.12 8.64
N VAL A 157 34.09 -19.84 9.95
CA VAL A 157 34.79 -20.73 10.90
C VAL A 157 34.08 -22.08 11.01
N ARG A 158 32.76 -22.09 11.27
CA ARG A 158 31.98 -23.33 11.43
C ARG A 158 32.06 -24.27 10.23
N LYS A 159 32.13 -23.70 9.03
CA LYS A 159 32.12 -24.45 7.77
C LYS A 159 33.48 -24.57 7.12
N GLU A 160 34.55 -24.08 7.75
CA GLU A 160 35.91 -24.05 7.19
C GLU A 160 35.91 -23.52 5.75
N LEU A 161 35.51 -22.25 5.60
CA LEU A 161 35.32 -21.61 4.30
C LEU A 161 36.51 -20.70 3.94
N PRO A 162 37.00 -20.71 2.69
CA PRO A 162 38.16 -19.93 2.25
C PRO A 162 37.79 -18.46 1.98
N VAL A 163 37.23 -17.78 2.98
CA VAL A 163 36.87 -16.36 2.93
C VAL A 163 38.02 -15.52 3.49
N LEU A 164 38.50 -14.56 2.70
CA LEU A 164 39.45 -13.54 3.14
C LEU A 164 38.68 -12.30 3.57
N PHE A 165 38.51 -12.12 4.88
CA PHE A 165 37.96 -10.90 5.47
C PHE A 165 39.04 -9.82 5.46
N PHE A 166 39.02 -8.97 4.43
CA PHE A 166 40.06 -7.98 4.15
C PHE A 166 39.59 -6.59 4.58
N ILE A 167 39.97 -6.21 5.79
CA ILE A 167 39.54 -4.98 6.45
C ILE A 167 40.54 -3.86 6.12
N GLN A 168 40.09 -2.89 5.35
CA GLN A 168 40.85 -1.69 5.00
C GLN A 168 40.67 -0.66 6.10
N ASP A 169 41.67 -0.59 6.97
CA ASP A 169 41.66 0.24 8.17
C ASP A 169 42.31 1.58 7.89
N ASN A 170 41.47 2.57 7.57
CA ASN A 170 41.87 3.97 7.47
C ASN A 170 41.54 4.77 8.74
N GLN A 171 41.15 4.11 9.83
CA GLN A 171 40.83 4.68 11.14
C GLN A 171 39.56 5.55 11.21
N PHE A 172 38.74 5.59 10.15
CA PHE A 172 37.54 6.44 10.09
C PHE A 172 36.31 5.79 9.45
N ALA A 173 35.24 5.70 10.24
CA ALA A 173 33.88 5.46 9.77
C ALA A 173 33.17 6.81 9.55
N ILE A 174 33.18 7.29 8.30
CA ILE A 174 32.72 8.65 7.95
C ILE A 174 33.54 9.70 8.73
N SER A 175 32.99 10.31 9.77
CA SER A 175 33.68 11.27 10.64
C SER A 175 34.14 10.68 11.98
N THR A 176 33.74 9.45 12.28
CA THR A 176 33.98 8.80 13.58
C THR A 176 35.28 8.02 13.53
N LYS A 177 36.21 8.30 14.47
CA LYS A 177 37.41 7.49 14.66
C LYS A 177 37.02 6.08 15.10
N THR A 178 37.61 5.04 14.51
CA THR A 178 37.26 3.63 14.78
C THR A 178 38.16 2.96 15.82
N GLU A 179 39.26 3.62 16.20
CA GLU A 179 40.13 3.15 17.29
C GLU A 179 39.30 2.86 18.55
N GLY A 180 39.52 1.67 19.13
CA GLY A 180 38.80 1.23 20.32
C GLY A 180 37.35 0.79 20.09
N GLN A 181 36.84 0.77 18.85
CA GLN A 181 35.43 0.46 18.53
C GLN A 181 35.25 -0.77 17.64
N THR A 182 36.32 -1.40 17.16
CA THR A 182 36.24 -2.59 16.31
C THR A 182 36.63 -3.86 17.08
N PHE A 183 36.31 -5.05 16.55
CA PHE A 183 36.71 -6.29 17.22
C PHE A 183 38.24 -6.48 17.25
N PHE A 184 38.98 -5.81 16.35
CA PHE A 184 40.43 -5.89 16.23
C PHE A 184 41.17 -4.72 16.88
N SER A 185 40.47 -3.64 17.24
CA SER A 185 40.98 -2.46 17.95
C SER A 185 40.00 -2.11 19.07
N ARG A 186 40.28 -2.59 20.28
CA ARG A 186 39.41 -2.48 21.45
C ARG A 186 39.92 -1.42 22.43
N PRO A 187 39.10 -0.94 23.38
CA PRO A 187 39.54 0.08 24.36
C PRO A 187 40.72 -0.36 25.23
N ASP A 188 40.92 -1.67 25.42
CA ASP A 188 42.02 -2.26 26.17
C ASP A 188 43.24 -2.63 25.32
N GLY A 189 43.19 -2.37 24.01
CA GLY A 189 44.27 -2.62 23.05
C GLY A 189 43.84 -3.42 21.82
N PRO A 190 44.77 -3.70 20.89
CA PRO A 190 44.50 -4.53 19.73
C PRO A 190 44.24 -5.99 20.12
N ALA A 191 43.37 -6.67 19.37
CA ALA A 191 43.20 -8.12 19.48
C ALA A 191 44.11 -8.86 18.48
N ASP A 192 44.54 -10.06 18.88
CA ASP A 192 45.39 -10.95 18.07
C ASP A 192 44.59 -11.99 17.27
N ASP A 193 43.38 -12.31 17.71
CA ASP A 193 42.46 -13.24 17.03
C ASP A 193 40.99 -12.81 17.18
N PHE A 194 40.13 -13.34 16.32
CA PHE A 194 38.68 -13.23 16.43
C PHE A 194 38.01 -14.53 15.99
N TYR A 195 37.14 -15.09 16.84
CA TYR A 195 36.59 -16.44 16.68
C TYR A 195 37.65 -17.53 16.44
N GLY A 196 38.85 -17.37 16.99
CA GLY A 196 39.96 -18.30 16.80
C GLY A 196 40.68 -18.16 15.45
N ILE A 197 40.33 -17.18 14.61
CA ILE A 197 41.10 -16.83 13.41
C ILE A 197 42.16 -15.78 13.81
N PRO A 198 43.46 -16.05 13.61
CA PRO A 198 44.50 -15.05 13.81
C PRO A 198 44.30 -13.82 12.92
N ILE A 199 44.48 -12.63 13.51
CA ILE A 199 44.38 -11.35 12.81
C ILE A 199 45.77 -11.03 12.23
N THR A 200 45.89 -11.09 10.91
CA THR A 200 47.10 -10.68 10.19
C THR A 200 47.07 -9.17 9.96
N ARG A 201 48.14 -8.46 10.30
CA ARG A 201 48.24 -7.00 10.12
C ARG A 201 49.24 -6.69 9.02
N LEU A 202 48.79 -5.98 7.99
CA LEU A 202 49.62 -5.60 6.84
C LEU A 202 49.54 -4.08 6.64
N ASP A 203 50.67 -3.47 6.28
CA ASP A 203 50.76 -2.03 6.08
C ASP A 203 50.66 -1.67 4.59
N GLY A 204 49.45 -1.29 4.17
CA GLY A 204 49.15 -0.88 2.81
C GLY A 204 49.83 0.42 2.37
N ARG A 205 50.36 1.22 3.31
CA ARG A 205 51.13 2.44 2.98
C ARG A 205 52.50 2.11 2.38
N HIS A 206 52.98 0.88 2.55
CA HIS A 206 54.28 0.42 2.07
C HIS A 206 54.16 -0.77 1.11
N PRO A 207 53.78 -0.55 -0.17
CA PRO A 207 53.41 -1.62 -1.11
C PRO A 207 54.51 -2.66 -1.37
N MET A 208 55.78 -2.25 -1.30
CA MET A 208 56.93 -3.14 -1.53
C MET A 208 57.04 -4.30 -0.53
N THR A 209 56.37 -4.19 0.63
CA THR A 209 56.37 -5.21 1.69
C THR A 209 55.28 -6.28 1.53
N LEU A 210 54.29 -6.04 0.66
CA LEU A 210 53.07 -6.84 0.57
C LEU A 210 53.17 -8.16 -0.22
N PRO A 211 53.98 -8.29 -1.30
CA PRO A 211 53.91 -9.46 -2.18
C PRO A 211 54.10 -10.81 -1.48
N GLU A 212 55.14 -10.94 -0.65
CA GLU A 212 55.43 -12.20 0.06
C GLU A 212 54.32 -12.54 1.07
N ALA A 213 53.77 -11.54 1.74
CA ALA A 213 52.67 -11.71 2.68
C ALA A 213 51.39 -12.18 1.97
N PHE A 214 51.04 -11.58 0.82
CA PHE A 214 49.88 -12.00 0.03
C PHE A 214 50.05 -13.39 -0.59
N GLU A 215 51.25 -13.71 -1.09
CA GLU A 215 51.55 -15.04 -1.64
C GLU A 215 51.39 -16.13 -0.57
N THR A 216 51.94 -15.89 0.62
CA THR A 216 51.81 -16.80 1.77
C THR A 216 50.34 -16.94 2.18
N LEU A 217 49.66 -15.81 2.41
CA LEU A 217 48.28 -15.78 2.87
C LEU A 217 47.32 -16.54 1.94
N VAL A 218 47.34 -16.22 0.64
CA VAL A 218 46.45 -16.85 -0.35
C VAL A 218 46.87 -18.29 -0.62
N GLY A 219 48.17 -18.58 -0.63
CA GLY A 219 48.70 -19.93 -0.77
C GLY A 219 48.21 -20.87 0.32
N GLU A 220 48.29 -20.44 1.58
CA GLU A 220 47.78 -21.20 2.72
C GLU A 220 46.26 -21.40 2.65
N MET A 221 45.49 -20.35 2.34
CA MET A 221 44.04 -20.46 2.19
C MET A 221 43.62 -21.46 1.10
N ARG A 222 44.37 -21.53 -0.01
CA ARG A 222 44.13 -22.52 -1.07
C ARG A 222 44.46 -23.94 -0.62
N ALA A 223 45.42 -24.09 0.30
CA ALA A 223 45.84 -25.39 0.83
C ALA A 223 44.92 -25.92 1.93
N ASP A 224 44.55 -25.07 2.90
CA ASP A 224 43.79 -25.49 4.09
C ASP A 224 42.29 -25.18 4.02
N ARG A 225 41.87 -24.34 3.07
CA ARG A 225 40.48 -23.89 2.85
C ARG A 225 39.86 -23.15 4.03
N ASN A 226 40.66 -22.65 4.98
CA ASN A 226 40.18 -21.94 6.16
C ASN A 226 40.06 -20.43 5.94
N PRO A 227 39.18 -19.74 6.71
CA PRO A 227 39.06 -18.29 6.61
C PRO A 227 40.31 -17.58 7.12
N ARG A 228 40.49 -16.33 6.70
CA ARG A 228 41.55 -15.44 7.19
C ARG A 228 41.00 -14.05 7.47
N ILE A 229 41.52 -13.39 8.50
CA ILE A 229 41.24 -11.98 8.80
C ILE A 229 42.52 -11.19 8.58
N VAL A 230 42.44 -10.16 7.73
CA VAL A 230 43.51 -9.20 7.51
C VAL A 230 43.02 -7.82 7.89
N VAL A 231 43.77 -7.15 8.77
CA VAL A 231 43.67 -5.70 8.98
C VAL A 231 44.76 -5.05 8.13
N PHE A 232 44.32 -4.44 7.03
CA PHE A 232 45.14 -3.77 6.04
C PHE A 232 45.16 -2.27 6.33
N SER A 233 46.21 -1.79 7.00
CA SER A 233 46.36 -0.40 7.38
C SER A 233 46.57 0.48 6.15
N VAL A 234 45.70 1.45 5.96
CA VAL A 234 45.70 2.40 4.84
C VAL A 234 45.43 3.80 5.38
N GLU A 235 45.51 4.82 4.53
CA GLU A 235 45.20 6.18 4.91
C GLU A 235 44.01 6.71 4.12
N ARG A 236 43.26 7.67 4.70
CA ARG A 236 42.20 8.37 3.97
C ARG A 236 42.67 9.78 3.60
N LEU A 237 43.23 9.91 2.39
CA LEU A 237 43.89 11.15 1.95
C LEU A 237 42.90 12.26 1.59
N HIS A 238 41.68 11.92 1.17
CA HIS A 238 40.63 12.88 0.86
C HIS A 238 39.43 12.76 1.80
N SER A 239 38.42 13.61 1.63
CA SER A 239 37.15 13.53 2.37
C SER A 239 36.42 12.20 2.10
N HIS A 240 35.46 11.84 2.97
CA HIS A 240 34.74 10.56 2.85
C HIS A 240 34.06 10.42 1.48
N THR A 241 33.40 11.49 1.01
CA THR A 241 32.77 11.65 -0.31
C THR A 241 32.88 13.12 -0.74
N ASN A 242 32.44 13.46 -1.96
CA ASN A 242 32.31 14.86 -2.39
C ASN A 242 31.29 15.68 -1.58
N ALA A 243 30.43 15.04 -0.79
CA ALA A 243 29.47 15.68 0.11
C ALA A 243 29.98 15.82 1.56
N ASP A 244 31.23 15.44 1.82
CA ASP A 244 31.89 15.51 3.13
C ASP A 244 33.07 16.49 3.10
N ASP A 245 33.43 17.03 4.28
CA ASP A 245 34.63 17.84 4.46
C ASP A 245 35.40 17.39 5.70
N HIS A 246 36.49 16.64 5.47
CA HIS A 246 37.30 16.11 6.55
C HIS A 246 37.98 17.17 7.43
N ARG A 247 38.07 18.44 6.97
CA ARG A 247 38.65 19.55 7.75
C ARG A 247 37.76 19.96 8.92
N VAL A 248 36.51 19.51 8.93
CA VAL A 248 35.57 19.77 10.02
C VAL A 248 35.90 18.94 11.26
N TYR A 249 36.51 17.76 11.10
CA TYR A 249 36.76 16.80 12.19
C TYR A 249 38.20 16.28 12.27
N ARG A 250 39.07 16.64 11.33
CA ARG A 250 40.52 16.37 11.37
C ARG A 250 41.29 17.69 11.47
N SER A 251 42.38 17.69 12.24
CA SER A 251 43.29 18.85 12.28
C SER A 251 44.10 18.95 10.98
N GLN A 252 44.58 20.14 10.66
CA GLN A 252 45.48 20.33 9.50
C GLN A 252 46.75 19.49 9.63
N ASP A 253 47.32 19.38 10.84
CA ASP A 253 48.51 18.56 11.11
C ASP A 253 48.22 17.07 10.85
N GLU A 254 47.04 16.58 11.22
CA GLU A 254 46.64 15.19 10.96
C GLU A 254 46.51 14.90 9.46
N ILE A 255 45.88 15.82 8.71
CA ILE A 255 45.74 15.71 7.25
C ILE A 255 47.10 15.78 6.55
N GLN A 256 47.96 16.71 6.95
CA GLN A 256 49.29 16.86 6.36
C GLN A 256 50.16 15.62 6.63
N SER A 257 50.16 15.12 7.87
CA SER A 257 50.87 13.90 8.25
C SER A 257 50.40 12.68 7.45
N ALA A 258 49.08 12.56 7.23
CA ALA A 258 48.49 11.51 6.39
C ALA A 258 49.04 11.54 4.96
N HIS A 259 49.17 12.72 4.34
CA HIS A 259 49.76 12.85 3.01
C HIS A 259 51.26 12.56 2.98
N GLU A 260 52.02 13.03 3.97
CA GLU A 260 53.48 12.87 4.02
C GLU A 260 53.90 11.42 4.29
N THR A 261 53.15 10.71 5.13
CA THR A 261 53.55 9.38 5.63
C THR A 261 52.69 8.25 5.08
N GLY A 262 51.49 8.53 4.59
CA GLY A 262 50.48 7.52 4.26
C GLY A 262 50.20 7.29 2.78
N ASP A 263 50.81 8.04 1.84
CA ASP A 263 50.52 7.88 0.41
C ASP A 263 51.32 6.72 -0.23
N PRO A 264 50.66 5.59 -0.58
CA PRO A 264 51.36 4.41 -1.09
C PRO A 264 51.96 4.61 -2.50
N ILE A 265 51.44 5.57 -3.28
CA ILE A 265 51.98 5.89 -4.61
C ILE A 265 53.35 6.54 -4.46
N VAL A 266 53.50 7.47 -3.51
CA VAL A 266 54.77 8.15 -3.24
C VAL A 266 55.82 7.14 -2.77
N HIS A 267 55.46 6.27 -1.83
CA HIS A 267 56.37 5.25 -1.30
C HIS A 267 56.84 4.26 -2.37
N LEU A 268 55.94 3.75 -3.21
CA LEU A 268 56.33 2.83 -4.28
C LEU A 268 57.12 3.55 -5.39
N GLY A 269 56.75 4.78 -5.75
CA GLY A 269 57.48 5.57 -6.75
C GLY A 269 58.92 5.85 -6.34
N ASN A 270 59.13 6.30 -5.10
CA ASN A 270 60.48 6.52 -4.55
C ASN A 270 61.30 5.22 -4.54
N TRP A 271 60.69 4.11 -4.12
CA TRP A 271 61.36 2.82 -4.14
C TRP A 271 61.74 2.38 -5.57
N LEU A 272 60.87 2.56 -6.56
CA LEU A 272 61.17 2.26 -7.97
C LEU A 272 62.35 3.09 -8.50
N ILE A 273 62.46 4.34 -8.05
CA ILE A 273 63.61 5.21 -8.38
C ILE A 273 64.90 4.66 -7.77
N GLU A 274 64.84 4.23 -6.50
CA GLU A 274 65.97 3.58 -5.84
C GLU A 274 66.39 2.26 -6.52
N GLN A 275 65.44 1.53 -7.11
CA GLN A 275 65.70 0.32 -7.91
C GLN A 275 66.21 0.61 -9.33
N GLY A 276 66.36 1.89 -9.71
CA GLY A 276 67.01 2.31 -10.96
C GLY A 276 66.07 2.73 -12.09
N ILE A 277 64.76 2.88 -11.84
CA ILE A 277 63.84 3.54 -12.79
C ILE A 277 64.05 5.06 -12.70
N SER A 278 64.14 5.76 -13.82
CA SER A 278 64.35 7.22 -13.76
C SER A 278 63.07 7.94 -13.32
N ALA A 279 63.21 8.99 -12.51
CA ALA A 279 62.07 9.82 -12.09
C ALA A 279 61.36 10.45 -13.31
N GLU A 280 62.14 10.91 -14.30
CA GLU A 280 61.61 11.49 -15.55
C GLU A 280 60.75 10.48 -16.33
N GLU A 281 61.13 9.20 -16.35
CA GLU A 281 60.35 8.15 -16.98
C GLU A 281 59.02 7.90 -16.27
N LEU A 282 59.00 7.91 -14.93
CA LEU A 282 57.76 7.78 -14.16
C LEU A 282 56.85 9.00 -14.37
N ASP A 283 57.39 10.22 -14.36
CA ASP A 283 56.64 11.45 -14.59
C ASP A 283 56.00 11.47 -15.98
N GLN A 284 56.73 11.04 -17.02
CA GLN A 284 56.21 10.90 -18.37
C GLN A 284 55.07 9.86 -18.44
N GLU A 285 55.18 8.75 -17.72
CA GLU A 285 54.15 7.71 -17.65
C GLU A 285 52.87 8.24 -16.98
N VAL A 286 53.00 8.96 -15.87
CA VAL A 286 51.88 9.63 -15.17
C VAL A 286 51.17 10.62 -16.09
N GLU A 287 51.92 11.45 -16.82
CA GLU A 287 51.32 12.44 -17.73
C GLU A 287 50.59 11.78 -18.91
N GLN A 288 51.12 10.67 -19.46
CA GLN A 288 50.42 9.90 -20.49
C GLN A 288 49.09 9.32 -19.97
N ILE A 289 49.07 8.80 -18.75
CA ILE A 289 47.85 8.31 -18.09
C ILE A 289 46.83 9.44 -17.96
N ARG A 290 47.24 10.62 -17.47
CA ARG A 290 46.35 11.79 -17.33
C ARG A 290 45.68 12.18 -18.64
N VAL A 291 46.46 12.29 -19.71
CA VAL A 291 45.94 12.64 -21.05
C VAL A 291 44.94 11.59 -21.53
N ALA A 292 45.30 10.30 -21.45
CA ALA A 292 44.44 9.21 -21.91
C ALA A 292 43.12 9.12 -21.12
N LEU A 293 43.17 9.31 -19.79
CA LEU A 293 41.99 9.32 -18.94
C LEU A 293 41.07 10.51 -19.24
N ALA A 294 41.63 11.71 -19.45
CA ALA A 294 40.85 12.89 -19.79
C ALA A 294 40.15 12.74 -21.15
N GLU A 295 40.81 12.14 -22.15
CA GLU A 295 40.19 11.82 -23.44
C GLU A 295 39.07 10.79 -23.29
N THR A 296 39.31 9.72 -22.52
CA THR A 296 38.31 8.67 -22.23
C THR A 296 37.08 9.28 -21.54
N ALA A 297 37.29 10.06 -20.48
CA ALA A 297 36.20 10.68 -19.73
C ALA A 297 35.34 11.60 -20.61
N ARG A 298 35.96 12.45 -21.45
CA ARG A 298 35.23 13.31 -22.40
C ARG A 298 34.41 12.51 -23.40
N LYS A 299 34.96 11.45 -23.97
CA LYS A 299 34.24 10.56 -24.90
C LYS A 299 33.02 9.94 -24.23
N VAL A 300 33.20 9.43 -23.01
CA VAL A 300 32.12 8.80 -22.23
C VAL A 300 31.03 9.79 -21.85
N GLN A 301 31.41 11.00 -21.42
CA GLN A 301 30.46 12.06 -21.06
C GLN A 301 29.49 12.39 -22.21
N GLN A 302 29.95 12.24 -23.46
CA GLN A 302 29.16 12.47 -24.68
C GLN A 302 28.38 11.23 -25.17
N SER A 303 28.47 10.09 -24.47
CA SER A 303 27.72 8.88 -24.82
C SER A 303 26.25 8.96 -24.39
N ALA A 304 25.43 8.00 -24.84
CA ALA A 304 23.99 7.97 -24.64
C ALA A 304 23.60 7.84 -23.16
N ASP A 305 22.56 8.56 -22.77
CA ASP A 305 21.92 8.45 -21.46
C ASP A 305 20.92 7.26 -21.44
N PRO A 306 20.74 6.60 -20.28
CA PRO A 306 19.84 5.46 -20.15
C PRO A 306 18.36 5.88 -20.25
N GLN A 307 17.50 4.93 -20.61
CA GLN A 307 16.04 5.10 -20.54
C GLN A 307 15.49 4.68 -19.17
N PRO A 308 14.42 5.32 -18.67
CA PRO A 308 13.79 4.92 -17.42
C PRO A 308 13.18 3.52 -17.53
N VAL A 309 13.22 2.77 -16.43
CA VAL A 309 12.62 1.42 -16.30
C VAL A 309 11.69 1.40 -15.10
N PHE A 310 10.47 0.91 -15.29
CA PHE A 310 9.39 0.93 -14.28
C PHE A 310 9.17 -0.43 -13.60
N SER A 311 10.02 -1.42 -13.85
CA SER A 311 9.96 -2.73 -13.20
C SER A 311 11.33 -3.15 -12.70
N ALA A 312 11.37 -3.62 -11.45
CA ALA A 312 12.55 -4.27 -10.88
C ALA A 312 12.60 -5.78 -11.18
N LYS A 313 11.51 -6.36 -11.69
CA LYS A 313 11.39 -7.80 -11.95
C LYS A 313 11.86 -8.13 -13.38
N ARG A 314 12.70 -9.16 -13.52
CA ARG A 314 13.07 -9.79 -14.79
C ARG A 314 11.83 -10.31 -15.51
N GLU A 315 11.60 -10.13 -16.80
CA GLU A 315 10.41 -10.71 -17.47
C GLU A 315 10.23 -12.23 -17.27
N LEU A 316 8.99 -12.69 -17.09
CA LEU A 316 8.66 -14.12 -16.95
C LEU A 316 8.61 -14.80 -18.33
N PRO A 317 8.97 -16.10 -18.41
CA PRO A 317 8.61 -16.93 -19.56
C PRO A 317 7.11 -16.93 -19.80
N ALA A 318 6.68 -16.89 -21.07
CA ALA A 318 5.25 -16.80 -21.44
C ALA A 318 4.37 -17.89 -20.80
N GLN A 319 4.88 -19.12 -20.68
CA GLN A 319 4.18 -20.24 -20.06
C GLN A 319 3.87 -20.04 -18.57
N LEU A 320 4.62 -19.18 -17.86
CA LEU A 320 4.37 -18.85 -16.46
C LEU A 320 3.36 -17.71 -16.29
N CYS A 321 2.83 -17.17 -17.39
CA CYS A 321 1.79 -16.14 -17.39
C CYS A 321 0.50 -16.61 -18.09
N ASP A 322 0.50 -17.79 -18.69
CA ASP A 322 -0.61 -18.32 -19.50
C ASP A 322 -1.49 -19.26 -18.66
N PRO A 323 -2.75 -18.88 -18.35
CA PRO A 323 -3.69 -19.73 -17.61
C PRO A 323 -3.93 -21.10 -18.25
N GLU A 324 -3.75 -21.26 -19.57
CA GLU A 324 -3.93 -22.55 -20.25
C GLU A 324 -2.87 -23.59 -19.88
N GLN A 325 -1.73 -23.16 -19.32
CA GLN A 325 -0.69 -24.05 -18.81
C GLN A 325 -1.00 -24.58 -17.40
N GLU A 326 -2.08 -24.12 -16.77
CA GLU A 326 -2.42 -24.54 -15.41
C GLU A 326 -2.73 -26.04 -15.34
N TYR A 327 -2.04 -26.73 -14.45
CA TYR A 327 -2.35 -28.10 -14.05
C TYR A 327 -2.17 -28.26 -12.55
N ARG A 328 -3.25 -28.57 -11.82
CA ARG A 328 -3.25 -28.66 -10.34
C ARG A 328 -3.38 -30.10 -9.80
N GLY A 329 -3.36 -31.09 -10.68
CA GLY A 329 -3.52 -32.51 -10.37
C GLY A 329 -4.57 -33.20 -11.23
N THR A 330 -4.59 -34.53 -11.19
CA THR A 330 -5.57 -35.39 -11.85
C THR A 330 -6.82 -35.51 -10.96
N PRO A 331 -7.99 -35.06 -11.43
CA PRO A 331 -9.24 -35.22 -10.69
C PRO A 331 -9.54 -36.69 -10.35
N GLY A 332 -10.00 -36.94 -9.12
CA GLY A 332 -10.35 -38.28 -8.62
C GLY A 332 -9.16 -39.15 -8.22
N LYS A 333 -7.95 -38.56 -8.16
CA LYS A 333 -6.72 -39.23 -7.69
C LYS A 333 -6.03 -38.45 -6.56
N GLU A 334 -6.78 -37.63 -5.84
CA GLU A 334 -6.29 -36.78 -4.76
C GLU A 334 -5.82 -37.66 -3.59
N SER A 335 -4.50 -37.66 -3.35
CA SER A 335 -3.85 -38.52 -2.36
C SER A 335 -2.82 -37.81 -1.52
N LEU A 336 -2.46 -36.56 -1.83
CA LEU A 336 -1.44 -35.81 -1.11
C LEU A 336 -2.06 -34.60 -0.41
N THR A 337 -1.79 -34.43 0.88
CA THR A 337 -2.03 -33.17 1.60
C THR A 337 -1.08 -32.07 1.10
N MET A 338 -1.26 -30.82 1.54
CA MET A 338 -0.38 -29.73 1.12
C MET A 338 1.06 -29.94 1.58
N ILE A 339 1.27 -30.42 2.81
CA ILE A 339 2.60 -30.74 3.31
C ILE A 339 3.27 -31.85 2.49
N GLU A 340 2.54 -32.89 2.11
CA GLU A 340 3.03 -33.96 1.26
C GLU A 340 3.33 -33.45 -0.16
N ALA A 341 2.46 -32.63 -0.74
CA ALA A 341 2.65 -32.07 -2.07
C ALA A 341 3.89 -31.16 -2.15
N LEU A 342 4.13 -30.32 -1.13
CA LEU A 342 5.34 -29.51 -1.01
C LEU A 342 6.58 -30.40 -0.92
N ARG A 343 6.56 -31.42 -0.06
CA ARG A 343 7.65 -32.39 0.11
C ARG A 343 7.98 -33.13 -1.19
N GLU A 344 6.98 -33.67 -1.87
CA GLU A 344 7.17 -34.38 -3.16
C GLU A 344 7.69 -33.44 -4.25
N THR A 345 7.25 -32.17 -4.25
CA THR A 345 7.74 -31.17 -5.20
C THR A 345 9.20 -30.83 -4.95
N LEU A 346 9.60 -30.62 -3.69
CA LEU A 346 11.01 -30.41 -3.32
C LEU A 346 11.86 -31.63 -3.68
N ARG A 347 11.40 -32.85 -3.35
CA ARG A 347 12.07 -34.10 -3.74
C ARG A 347 12.31 -34.18 -5.24
N PHE A 348 11.28 -33.91 -6.04
CA PHE A 348 11.38 -33.91 -7.51
C PHE A 348 12.42 -32.88 -8.01
N GLN A 349 12.37 -31.65 -7.50
CA GLN A 349 13.27 -30.58 -7.92
C GLN A 349 14.73 -30.86 -7.52
N MET A 350 14.95 -31.37 -6.31
CA MET A 350 16.28 -31.79 -5.84
C MET A 350 16.84 -32.97 -6.62
N GLY A 351 16.00 -33.94 -7.00
CA GLY A 351 16.39 -35.08 -7.84
C GLY A 351 16.72 -34.68 -9.28
N ARG A 352 16.06 -33.66 -9.82
CA ARG A 352 16.30 -33.16 -11.18
C ARG A 352 17.49 -32.21 -11.29
N ASN A 353 17.71 -31.36 -10.29
CA ASN A 353 18.73 -30.30 -10.34
C ASN A 353 19.66 -30.38 -9.13
N PRO A 354 20.96 -30.73 -9.30
CA PRO A 354 21.93 -30.80 -8.20
C PRO A 354 22.23 -29.43 -7.56
N GLY A 355 21.88 -28.32 -8.23
CA GLY A 355 22.02 -26.97 -7.69
C GLY A 355 20.94 -26.57 -6.68
N VAL A 356 19.89 -27.37 -6.49
CA VAL A 356 18.85 -27.10 -5.49
C VAL A 356 19.32 -27.58 -4.11
N GLU A 357 19.43 -26.65 -3.17
CA GLU A 357 19.92 -26.91 -1.82
C GLU A 357 18.99 -26.21 -0.83
N LEU A 358 18.67 -26.88 0.28
CA LEU A 358 17.76 -26.39 1.31
C LEU A 358 18.59 -25.97 2.53
N LEU A 359 18.33 -24.77 3.03
CA LEU A 359 19.00 -24.20 4.20
C LEU A 359 17.98 -23.52 5.11
N GLY A 360 17.98 -23.88 6.38
CA GLY A 360 17.12 -23.26 7.37
C GLY A 360 17.12 -24.06 8.66
N GLU A 361 16.28 -23.69 9.60
CA GLU A 361 16.27 -24.30 10.93
C GLU A 361 15.44 -25.57 10.96
N ASP A 362 15.93 -26.58 11.67
CA ASP A 362 15.25 -27.87 11.91
C ASP A 362 14.91 -28.71 10.66
N LEU A 363 15.50 -28.43 9.49
CA LEU A 363 15.20 -29.12 8.22
C LEU A 363 15.65 -30.58 8.16
N GLU A 364 16.69 -30.96 8.91
CA GLU A 364 17.22 -32.32 8.82
C GLU A 364 16.31 -33.34 9.52
N ASP A 365 16.43 -34.59 9.08
CA ASP A 365 15.79 -35.73 9.70
C ASP A 365 16.29 -35.94 11.15
N PRO A 366 15.42 -36.46 12.05
CA PRO A 366 14.11 -37.05 11.80
C PRO A 366 12.94 -36.06 11.76
N LYS A 367 13.19 -34.76 11.96
CA LYS A 367 12.14 -33.74 12.13
C LYS A 367 11.59 -33.27 10.79
N GLY A 368 12.44 -32.73 9.92
CA GLY A 368 12.02 -32.28 8.60
C GLY A 368 11.30 -30.94 8.58
N ASP A 369 11.81 -29.95 9.31
CA ASP A 369 11.22 -28.67 9.71
C ASP A 369 10.14 -28.76 10.80
N VAL A 370 9.70 -27.60 11.30
CA VAL A 370 8.72 -27.47 12.40
C VAL A 370 7.41 -28.25 12.18
N PHE A 371 6.99 -28.39 10.92
CA PHE A 371 5.78 -29.09 10.48
C PHE A 371 6.06 -30.39 9.73
N GLY A 372 7.28 -30.61 9.24
CA GLY A 372 7.65 -31.83 8.54
C GLY A 372 7.71 -31.72 7.01
N VAL A 373 7.73 -30.51 6.41
CA VAL A 373 7.73 -30.36 4.93
C VAL A 373 8.98 -31.00 4.31
N THR A 374 10.10 -31.02 5.02
CA THR A 374 11.39 -31.56 4.53
C THR A 374 11.71 -32.97 5.05
N LYS A 375 10.75 -33.63 5.71
CA LYS A 375 10.93 -34.98 6.27
C LYS A 375 11.43 -35.97 5.21
N SER A 376 12.42 -36.77 5.59
CA SER A 376 13.18 -37.76 4.80
C SER A 376 14.10 -37.18 3.71
N LEU A 377 14.06 -35.87 3.42
CA LEU A 377 14.84 -35.30 2.33
C LEU A 377 16.34 -35.21 2.66
N SER A 378 16.74 -35.02 3.92
CA SER A 378 18.17 -34.99 4.29
C SER A 378 18.83 -36.36 4.20
N GLN A 379 18.08 -37.44 4.44
CA GLN A 379 18.55 -38.80 4.23
C GLN A 379 18.67 -39.14 2.74
N GLU A 380 17.70 -38.68 1.92
CA GLU A 380 17.68 -38.91 0.47
C GLU A 380 18.72 -38.06 -0.28
N PHE A 381 18.96 -36.83 0.18
CA PHE A 381 19.93 -35.90 -0.40
C PHE A 381 20.96 -35.42 0.64
N PRO A 382 21.89 -36.30 1.08
CA PRO A 382 22.88 -35.96 2.10
C PRO A 382 23.69 -34.71 1.74
N GLY A 383 23.82 -33.78 2.69
CA GLY A 383 24.56 -32.52 2.52
C GLY A 383 23.83 -31.43 1.72
N ARG A 384 22.65 -31.70 1.15
CA ARG A 384 21.87 -30.73 0.37
C ARG A 384 20.63 -30.22 1.09
N VAL A 385 20.21 -30.86 2.18
CA VAL A 385 19.25 -30.32 3.16
C VAL A 385 20.01 -30.14 4.45
N GLN A 386 20.15 -28.89 4.91
CA GLN A 386 21.05 -28.56 6.00
C GLN A 386 20.38 -27.68 7.04
N ASN A 387 20.62 -28.01 8.31
CA ASN A 387 20.30 -27.12 9.41
C ASN A 387 21.20 -25.88 9.39
N SER A 388 20.59 -24.70 9.48
CA SER A 388 21.28 -23.44 9.68
C SER A 388 21.56 -23.17 11.16
N PRO A 389 22.49 -22.28 11.48
CA PRO A 389 22.46 -21.56 12.76
C PRO A 389 21.15 -20.75 12.91
N LEU A 390 20.83 -20.40 14.16
CA LEU A 390 19.60 -19.71 14.55
C LEU A 390 19.67 -18.19 14.23
N THR A 391 19.62 -17.85 12.94
CA THR A 391 19.65 -16.47 12.43
C THR A 391 19.12 -16.41 11.00
N GLU A 392 18.07 -15.61 10.82
CA GLU A 392 17.37 -15.46 9.55
C GLU A 392 18.20 -14.66 8.53
N SER A 393 18.95 -13.64 8.96
CA SER A 393 19.86 -12.90 8.09
C SER A 393 20.92 -13.82 7.49
N THR A 394 21.51 -14.70 8.30
CA THR A 394 22.49 -15.69 7.80
C THR A 394 21.86 -16.64 6.79
N ILE A 395 20.66 -17.17 7.05
CA ILE A 395 19.96 -18.06 6.12
C ILE A 395 19.78 -17.38 4.75
N ILE A 396 19.27 -16.14 4.73
CA ILE A 396 19.03 -15.42 3.48
C ILE A 396 20.35 -15.00 2.82
N GLY A 397 21.28 -14.39 3.56
CA GLY A 397 22.53 -13.87 3.00
C GLY A 397 23.42 -14.96 2.40
N LEU A 398 23.51 -16.13 3.05
CA LEU A 398 24.20 -17.30 2.49
C LEU A 398 23.50 -17.79 1.22
N SER A 399 22.15 -17.84 1.22
CA SER A 399 21.37 -18.25 0.05
C SER A 399 21.56 -17.29 -1.12
N VAL A 400 21.62 -15.97 -0.87
CA VAL A 400 21.97 -14.99 -1.91
C VAL A 400 23.36 -15.30 -2.49
N GLY A 401 24.37 -15.51 -1.63
CA GLY A 401 25.72 -15.87 -2.08
C GLY A 401 25.76 -17.14 -2.94
N ARG A 402 25.08 -18.20 -2.52
CA ARG A 402 24.98 -19.46 -3.27
C ARG A 402 24.28 -19.25 -4.62
N ALA A 403 23.21 -18.46 -4.65
CA ALA A 403 22.47 -18.14 -5.86
C ALA A 403 23.35 -17.37 -6.88
N LEU A 404 24.13 -16.39 -6.41
CA LEU A 404 25.09 -15.64 -7.24
C LEU A 404 26.20 -16.54 -7.80
N ALA A 405 26.57 -17.59 -7.07
CA ALA A 405 27.52 -18.61 -7.52
C ALA A 405 26.89 -19.68 -8.45
N GLY A 406 25.63 -19.52 -8.85
CA GLY A 406 24.95 -20.38 -9.82
C GLY A 406 24.14 -21.54 -9.22
N LYS A 407 23.94 -21.57 -7.89
CA LYS A 407 23.00 -22.51 -7.24
C LYS A 407 21.56 -21.98 -7.31
N GLN A 408 20.62 -22.81 -6.86
CA GLN A 408 19.20 -22.47 -6.77
C GLN A 408 18.66 -22.80 -5.36
N PRO A 409 19.06 -22.02 -4.34
CA PRO A 409 18.79 -22.36 -2.95
C PRO A 409 17.31 -22.14 -2.59
N VAL A 410 16.84 -22.97 -1.66
CA VAL A 410 15.55 -22.86 -0.99
C VAL A 410 15.83 -22.56 0.49
N ALA A 411 15.69 -21.30 0.87
CA ALA A 411 15.82 -20.83 2.24
C ALA A 411 14.53 -21.10 3.01
N PHE A 412 14.62 -21.64 4.22
CA PHE A 412 13.48 -21.82 5.11
C PHE A 412 13.58 -20.88 6.30
N LEU A 413 12.53 -20.09 6.54
CA LEU A 413 12.33 -19.35 7.79
C LEU A 413 11.19 -20.03 8.55
N GLN A 414 11.35 -20.28 9.85
CA GLN A 414 10.37 -21.06 10.61
C GLN A 414 8.98 -20.42 10.59
N PHE A 415 8.89 -19.11 10.83
CA PHE A 415 7.63 -18.37 10.91
C PHE A 415 7.78 -16.99 10.26
N ALA A 416 6.69 -16.51 9.65
CA ALA A 416 6.63 -15.18 9.05
C ALA A 416 6.97 -14.05 10.04
N ASP A 417 6.72 -14.26 11.32
CA ASP A 417 7.07 -13.32 12.40
C ASP A 417 8.58 -13.02 12.51
N PHE A 418 9.46 -13.85 11.91
CA PHE A 418 10.91 -13.65 11.89
C PHE A 418 11.45 -13.03 10.58
N LEU A 419 10.58 -12.77 9.59
CA LEU A 419 10.95 -12.00 8.40
C LEU A 419 11.62 -10.65 8.68
N PRO A 420 11.25 -9.88 9.72
CA PRO A 420 11.92 -8.61 10.02
C PRO A 420 13.43 -8.73 10.22
N ILE A 421 13.92 -9.86 10.74
CA ILE A 421 15.36 -10.10 10.93
C ILE A 421 16.03 -10.27 9.56
N ALA A 422 15.43 -11.05 8.67
CA ALA A 422 15.90 -11.28 7.30
C ALA A 422 15.68 -10.10 6.32
N PHE A 423 14.91 -9.07 6.71
CA PHE A 423 14.37 -8.08 5.77
C PHE A 423 15.43 -7.30 5.01
N ASN A 424 16.55 -6.95 5.66
CA ASN A 424 17.67 -6.24 5.03
C ASN A 424 18.23 -7.03 3.84
N GLN A 425 18.50 -8.32 4.01
CA GLN A 425 19.02 -9.19 2.94
C GLN A 425 17.99 -9.41 1.82
N LEU A 426 16.70 -9.50 2.14
CA LEU A 426 15.65 -9.62 1.13
C LEU A 426 15.49 -8.35 0.30
N TRP A 427 15.46 -7.19 0.96
CA TRP A 427 15.23 -5.89 0.33
C TRP A 427 16.46 -5.38 -0.41
N ALA A 428 17.56 -5.21 0.33
CA ALA A 428 18.76 -4.58 -0.19
C ALA A 428 19.49 -5.50 -1.16
N GLU A 429 19.39 -6.82 -1.02
CA GLU A 429 20.15 -7.77 -1.84
C GLU A 429 19.27 -8.54 -2.81
N ALA A 430 18.51 -9.53 -2.32
CA ALA A 430 17.81 -10.50 -3.17
C ALA A 430 16.89 -9.82 -4.21
N GLY A 431 16.04 -8.90 -3.77
CA GLY A 431 15.08 -8.19 -4.64
C GLY A 431 15.73 -7.20 -5.60
N SER A 432 16.76 -6.48 -5.16
CA SER A 432 17.37 -5.40 -5.96
C SER A 432 18.42 -5.90 -6.97
N MET A 433 19.01 -7.08 -6.77
CA MET A 433 20.19 -7.56 -7.50
C MET A 433 20.03 -7.54 -9.02
N PHE A 434 18.93 -8.08 -9.55
CA PHE A 434 18.67 -8.10 -10.99
C PHE A 434 18.57 -6.68 -11.55
N TRP A 435 17.75 -5.84 -10.91
CA TRP A 435 17.49 -4.49 -11.40
C TRP A 435 18.74 -3.60 -11.33
N ARG A 436 19.45 -3.59 -10.18
CA ARG A 436 20.61 -2.72 -9.91
C ARG A 436 21.84 -3.07 -10.75
N THR A 437 21.88 -4.27 -11.34
CA THR A 437 23.00 -4.76 -12.17
C THR A 437 22.62 -4.91 -13.63
N ASP A 438 21.45 -4.40 -14.04
CA ASP A 438 20.89 -4.60 -15.38
C ASP A 438 20.91 -6.06 -15.86
N GLY A 439 20.58 -6.98 -14.94
CA GLY A 439 20.57 -8.41 -15.21
C GLY A 439 21.94 -9.08 -15.27
N GLY A 440 23.03 -8.35 -15.01
CA GLY A 440 24.37 -8.90 -14.91
C GLY A 440 24.49 -9.95 -13.79
N TRP A 441 23.82 -9.72 -12.67
CA TRP A 441 23.69 -10.69 -11.57
C TRP A 441 22.23 -11.08 -11.36
N GLN A 442 22.00 -12.35 -10.97
CA GLN A 442 20.67 -12.90 -10.72
C GLN A 442 20.67 -13.69 -9.43
N CYS A 443 19.55 -13.66 -8.70
CA CYS A 443 19.39 -14.37 -7.44
C CYS A 443 18.17 -15.33 -7.52
N PRO A 444 18.28 -16.46 -8.23
CA PRO A 444 17.18 -17.43 -8.36
C PRO A 444 17.03 -18.23 -7.05
N MET A 445 16.50 -17.61 -6.01
CA MET A 445 16.28 -18.23 -4.70
C MET A 445 14.79 -18.27 -4.34
N ILE A 446 14.41 -19.27 -3.56
CA ILE A 446 13.05 -19.41 -3.01
C ILE A 446 13.16 -19.31 -1.49
N VAL A 447 12.33 -18.50 -0.86
CA VAL A 447 12.22 -18.40 0.60
C VAL A 447 10.89 -19.01 1.01
N MET A 448 10.91 -20.18 1.64
CA MET A 448 9.74 -20.83 2.18
C MET A 448 9.51 -20.38 3.63
N VAL A 449 8.31 -19.92 3.93
CA VAL A 449 7.97 -19.34 5.24
C VAL A 449 6.61 -19.83 5.70
N SER A 450 6.53 -20.43 6.89
CA SER A 450 5.24 -20.81 7.47
C SER A 450 4.50 -19.58 8.01
N CYS A 451 3.18 -19.53 7.86
CA CYS A 451 2.44 -18.32 8.18
C CYS A 451 1.00 -18.55 8.67
N GLY A 452 0.39 -17.48 9.17
CA GLY A 452 -1.04 -17.41 9.43
C GLY A 452 -1.47 -17.70 10.86
N GLY A 453 -2.64 -17.17 11.21
CA GLY A 453 -3.08 -17.00 12.59
C GLY A 453 -4.14 -17.98 13.05
N TYR A 454 -4.58 -18.95 12.26
CA TYR A 454 -5.74 -19.80 12.63
C TYR A 454 -5.42 -21.01 13.53
N LYS A 455 -4.15 -21.26 13.89
CA LYS A 455 -3.80 -22.35 14.83
C LYS A 455 -3.91 -21.85 16.30
N PRO A 456 -4.52 -22.61 17.22
CA PRO A 456 -4.79 -22.13 18.58
C PRO A 456 -3.56 -21.84 19.43
N GLY A 457 -3.61 -20.76 20.24
CA GLY A 457 -2.71 -20.55 21.37
C GLY A 457 -1.28 -20.09 21.03
N LEU A 458 -0.98 -19.81 19.77
CA LEU A 458 0.39 -19.54 19.32
C LEU A 458 0.85 -18.08 19.57
N GLY A 459 -0.10 -17.15 19.68
CA GLY A 459 0.18 -15.77 20.05
C GLY A 459 0.90 -14.94 18.97
N PRO A 460 1.50 -13.81 19.37
CA PRO A 460 1.86 -12.73 18.44
C PRO A 460 3.14 -12.98 17.62
N PHE A 461 3.90 -14.03 17.93
CA PHE A 461 5.18 -14.35 17.27
C PHE A 461 5.13 -15.66 16.46
N HIS A 462 3.92 -16.17 16.21
CA HIS A 462 3.68 -17.40 15.48
C HIS A 462 2.33 -17.33 14.77
N ALA A 463 1.89 -16.15 14.31
CA ALA A 463 0.53 -15.97 13.80
C ALA A 463 0.42 -14.94 12.68
N SER A 464 1.47 -14.15 12.43
CA SER A 464 1.44 -13.17 11.35
C SER A 464 1.55 -13.86 9.99
N SER A 465 1.13 -13.15 8.94
CA SER A 465 1.29 -13.62 7.56
C SER A 465 2.38 -12.87 6.81
N MET A 466 2.61 -11.58 7.13
CA MET A 466 3.65 -10.66 6.64
C MET A 466 3.78 -10.57 5.11
N GLU A 467 2.80 -11.05 4.36
CA GLU A 467 2.84 -11.14 2.91
C GLU A 467 2.76 -9.77 2.25
N ALA A 468 2.05 -8.82 2.86
CA ALA A 468 1.99 -7.45 2.38
C ALA A 468 3.36 -6.74 2.49
N VAL A 469 4.08 -6.95 3.60
CA VAL A 469 5.44 -6.42 3.80
C VAL A 469 6.40 -7.01 2.77
N ALA A 470 6.29 -8.31 2.49
CA ALA A 470 7.04 -8.95 1.41
C ALA A 470 6.68 -8.40 0.02
N ALA A 471 5.41 -8.12 -0.24
CA ALA A 471 4.94 -7.60 -1.53
C ALA A 471 5.45 -6.19 -1.83
N HIS A 472 5.81 -5.41 -0.80
CA HIS A 472 6.48 -4.12 -0.95
C HIS A 472 7.91 -4.24 -1.50
N ILE A 473 8.56 -5.41 -1.44
CA ILE A 473 9.93 -5.60 -1.90
C ILE A 473 9.96 -5.62 -3.44
N PRO A 474 10.58 -4.64 -4.12
CA PRO A 474 10.69 -4.67 -5.57
C PRO A 474 11.56 -5.84 -6.03
N GLY A 475 11.22 -6.44 -7.17
CA GLY A 475 12.02 -7.52 -7.78
C GLY A 475 11.71 -8.93 -7.25
N VAL A 476 10.87 -9.06 -6.21
CA VAL A 476 10.51 -10.34 -5.60
C VAL A 476 9.09 -10.75 -5.97
N ASP A 477 8.89 -12.03 -6.27
CA ASP A 477 7.56 -12.62 -6.40
C ASP A 477 7.06 -13.12 -5.03
N VAL A 478 5.78 -12.88 -4.72
CA VAL A 478 5.18 -13.26 -3.44
C VAL A 478 3.95 -14.10 -3.70
N VAL A 479 3.93 -15.31 -3.15
CA VAL A 479 2.86 -16.29 -3.38
C VAL A 479 2.40 -16.93 -2.06
N MET A 480 1.11 -17.26 -2.00
CA MET A 480 0.47 -17.93 -0.86
C MET A 480 -0.64 -18.87 -1.37
N PRO A 481 -0.39 -20.20 -1.43
CA PRO A 481 -1.38 -21.16 -1.87
C PRO A 481 -2.47 -21.36 -0.81
N SER A 482 -3.65 -21.81 -1.27
CA SER A 482 -4.76 -22.21 -0.40
C SER A 482 -5.07 -23.72 -0.45
N THR A 483 -4.52 -24.45 -1.43
CA THR A 483 -4.72 -25.90 -1.62
C THR A 483 -3.42 -26.62 -1.97
N ALA A 484 -3.38 -27.95 -1.81
CA ALA A 484 -2.19 -28.75 -2.10
C ALA A 484 -1.73 -28.66 -3.57
N GLY A 485 -2.69 -28.62 -4.50
CA GLY A 485 -2.39 -28.48 -5.94
C GLY A 485 -1.84 -27.10 -6.31
N ASP A 486 -2.33 -26.04 -5.65
CA ASP A 486 -1.73 -24.70 -5.82
C ASP A 486 -0.32 -24.67 -5.25
N ALA A 487 -0.08 -25.32 -4.10
CA ALA A 487 1.22 -25.31 -3.44
C ALA A 487 2.30 -25.97 -4.30
N ALA A 488 2.04 -27.16 -4.83
CA ALA A 488 2.96 -27.84 -5.74
C ALA A 488 3.15 -27.06 -7.05
N GLY A 489 2.06 -26.59 -7.66
CA GLY A 489 2.13 -25.86 -8.92
C GLY A 489 2.85 -24.51 -8.84
N LEU A 490 2.59 -23.71 -7.80
CA LEU A 490 3.28 -22.44 -7.56
C LEU A 490 4.75 -22.64 -7.20
N LEU A 491 5.08 -23.69 -6.45
CA LEU A 491 6.47 -24.00 -6.12
C LEU A 491 7.26 -24.38 -7.38
N ASN A 492 6.68 -25.20 -8.27
CA ASN A 492 7.27 -25.47 -9.58
C ASN A 492 7.42 -24.20 -10.42
N ALA A 493 6.42 -23.32 -10.44
CA ALA A 493 6.50 -22.05 -11.13
C ALA A 493 7.60 -21.13 -10.56
N ALA A 494 7.81 -21.12 -9.25
CA ALA A 494 8.91 -20.40 -8.60
C ALA A 494 10.29 -20.94 -9.00
N PHE A 495 10.44 -22.27 -9.10
CA PHE A 495 11.68 -22.87 -9.62
C PHE A 495 11.93 -22.49 -11.08
N GLU A 496 10.87 -22.43 -11.89
CA GLU A 496 10.97 -22.13 -13.32
C GLU A 496 11.17 -20.64 -13.62
N SER A 497 10.62 -19.76 -12.80
CA SER A 497 10.73 -18.30 -12.96
C SER A 497 12.17 -17.80 -12.85
N LYS A 498 12.98 -18.47 -12.01
CA LYS A 498 14.33 -18.05 -11.63
C LYS A 498 14.40 -16.63 -11.05
N ARG A 499 13.27 -16.11 -10.56
CA ARG A 499 13.21 -14.86 -9.80
C ARG A 499 13.30 -15.17 -8.31
N PRO A 500 13.82 -14.23 -7.48
CA PRO A 500 13.65 -14.32 -6.05
C PRO A 500 12.16 -14.44 -5.71
N THR A 501 11.78 -15.48 -4.99
CA THR A 501 10.37 -15.75 -4.65
C THR A 501 10.22 -15.99 -3.17
N ILE A 502 9.28 -15.32 -2.51
CA ILE A 502 8.87 -15.62 -1.14
C ILE A 502 7.56 -16.42 -1.21
N PHE A 503 7.64 -17.66 -0.73
CA PHE A 503 6.58 -18.65 -0.74
C PHE A 503 6.05 -18.82 0.68
N PHE A 504 4.90 -18.21 0.96
CA PHE A 504 4.21 -18.36 2.24
C PHE A 504 3.34 -19.60 2.22
N TYR A 505 3.49 -20.52 3.19
CA TYR A 505 2.62 -21.68 3.32
C TYR A 505 1.76 -21.59 4.60
N PRO A 506 0.42 -21.44 4.47
CA PRO A 506 -0.45 -21.27 5.63
C PRO A 506 -0.54 -22.54 6.48
N LYS A 507 -0.26 -22.41 7.78
CA LYS A 507 -0.19 -23.56 8.71
C LYS A 507 -1.50 -24.33 8.85
N ALA A 508 -2.65 -23.64 8.76
CA ALA A 508 -3.94 -24.29 8.90
C ALA A 508 -4.37 -25.05 7.63
N CYS A 509 -3.72 -24.81 6.48
CA CYS A 509 -3.99 -25.51 5.23
C CYS A 509 -3.13 -26.78 5.02
N LEU A 510 -2.08 -26.99 5.82
CA LEU A 510 -1.04 -28.00 5.55
C LEU A 510 -1.58 -29.44 5.43
N ASN A 511 -2.52 -29.82 6.30
CA ASN A 511 -3.00 -31.18 6.44
C ASN A 511 -4.48 -31.36 6.04
N GLU A 512 -5.10 -30.33 5.45
CA GLU A 512 -6.53 -30.39 5.12
C GLU A 512 -6.87 -31.52 4.13
N ALA A 513 -7.70 -32.46 4.58
CA ALA A 513 -8.09 -33.62 3.78
C ALA A 513 -8.93 -33.26 2.53
N VAL A 514 -9.70 -32.17 2.59
CA VAL A 514 -10.58 -31.72 1.50
C VAL A 514 -9.85 -30.95 0.38
N SER A 515 -8.60 -30.54 0.63
CA SER A 515 -7.80 -29.67 -0.25
C SER A 515 -6.60 -30.42 -0.87
N ARG A 516 -6.69 -31.76 -0.95
CA ARG A 516 -5.63 -32.65 -1.45
C ARG A 516 -5.42 -32.54 -2.96
N THR A 517 -4.28 -33.03 -3.43
CA THR A 517 -3.94 -33.16 -4.86
C THR A 517 -3.42 -34.56 -5.20
N SER A 518 -3.27 -34.87 -6.48
CA SER A 518 -2.70 -36.13 -6.97
C SER A 518 -1.18 -36.17 -6.88
N GLY A 519 -0.62 -37.38 -6.87
CA GLY A 519 0.83 -37.62 -6.74
C GLY A 519 1.71 -37.21 -7.93
N ASP A 520 1.16 -36.72 -9.04
CA ASP A 520 1.93 -36.32 -10.23
C ASP A 520 2.41 -34.86 -10.17
N VAL A 521 3.01 -34.48 -9.04
CA VAL A 521 3.50 -33.11 -8.74
C VAL A 521 4.46 -32.56 -9.80
N SER A 522 5.20 -33.42 -10.50
CA SER A 522 6.13 -33.02 -11.57
C SER A 522 5.47 -32.35 -12.79
N ARG A 523 4.16 -32.56 -12.97
CA ARG A 523 3.36 -31.93 -14.04
C ARG A 523 2.65 -30.68 -13.54
N GLN A 524 2.54 -30.49 -12.23
CA GLN A 524 1.73 -29.43 -11.65
C GLN A 524 2.39 -28.08 -11.85
N LEU A 525 1.64 -27.14 -12.37
CA LEU A 525 2.09 -25.79 -12.67
C LEU A 525 0.93 -24.84 -12.46
N VAL A 526 1.16 -23.78 -11.68
CA VAL A 526 0.22 -22.67 -11.53
C VAL A 526 0.94 -21.41 -12.00
N PRO A 527 0.45 -20.75 -13.07
CA PRO A 527 1.03 -19.50 -13.56
C PRO A 527 1.08 -18.42 -12.47
N LEU A 528 2.16 -17.65 -12.43
CA LEU A 528 2.35 -16.57 -11.47
C LEU A 528 1.45 -15.37 -11.84
N GLY A 529 0.76 -14.81 -10.85
CA GLY A 529 -0.14 -13.68 -11.04
C GLY A 529 -1.51 -14.04 -11.65
N VAL A 530 -1.85 -15.32 -11.73
CA VAL A 530 -3.15 -15.80 -12.22
C VAL A 530 -4.01 -16.30 -11.06
N ALA A 531 -5.17 -15.68 -10.86
CA ALA A 531 -6.08 -16.03 -9.78
C ALA A 531 -6.98 -17.22 -10.17
N ARG A 532 -7.51 -17.93 -9.17
CA ARG A 532 -8.45 -19.04 -9.35
C ARG A 532 -9.85 -18.55 -9.09
N LYS A 533 -10.74 -18.78 -10.04
CA LYS A 533 -12.18 -18.61 -9.82
C LYS A 533 -12.77 -19.91 -9.28
N LEU A 534 -13.20 -19.89 -8.02
CA LEU A 534 -13.76 -21.05 -7.30
C LEU A 534 -15.27 -21.20 -7.49
N SER A 535 -15.97 -20.08 -7.66
CA SER A 535 -17.39 -20.05 -8.00
C SER A 535 -17.68 -18.87 -8.91
N GLU A 536 -18.77 -18.99 -9.66
CA GLU A 536 -19.29 -17.93 -10.51
C GLU A 536 -20.65 -17.44 -9.99
N GLY A 537 -20.80 -16.12 -9.89
CA GLY A 537 -22.03 -15.46 -9.50
C GLY A 537 -22.13 -14.02 -9.97
N GLU A 538 -23.28 -13.42 -9.71
CA GLU A 538 -23.66 -12.11 -10.26
C GLU A 538 -23.87 -11.04 -9.18
N HIS A 539 -23.92 -11.43 -7.90
CA HIS A 539 -24.42 -10.54 -6.85
C HIS A 539 -23.32 -9.98 -5.95
N ILE A 540 -22.27 -10.75 -5.66
CA ILE A 540 -21.18 -10.33 -4.79
C ILE A 540 -19.89 -11.09 -5.12
N SER A 541 -18.75 -10.41 -4.99
CA SER A 541 -17.42 -10.99 -5.20
C SER A 541 -16.67 -11.11 -3.88
N PHE A 542 -16.11 -12.28 -3.58
CA PHE A 542 -15.13 -12.48 -2.51
C PHE A 542 -13.74 -12.59 -3.13
N VAL A 543 -12.80 -11.74 -2.70
CA VAL A 543 -11.40 -11.80 -3.13
C VAL A 543 -10.54 -12.18 -1.91
N SER A 544 -9.84 -13.30 -1.98
CA SER A 544 -9.07 -13.84 -0.85
C SER A 544 -7.84 -14.61 -1.31
N TYR A 545 -7.04 -15.10 -0.38
CA TYR A 545 -5.88 -15.97 -0.58
C TYR A 545 -5.50 -16.64 0.76
N GLY A 546 -4.80 -17.78 0.71
CA GLY A 546 -4.39 -18.50 1.92
C GLY A 546 -5.55 -19.02 2.77
N ASN A 547 -5.42 -18.94 4.11
CA ASN A 547 -6.36 -19.53 5.07
C ASN A 547 -7.84 -19.11 4.89
N PRO A 548 -8.18 -17.83 4.65
CA PRO A 548 -9.59 -17.40 4.62
C PRO A 548 -10.38 -17.86 3.38
N VAL A 549 -9.73 -18.39 2.34
CA VAL A 549 -10.39 -18.83 1.10
C VAL A 549 -11.54 -19.83 1.39
N LYS A 550 -11.31 -20.81 2.27
CA LYS A 550 -12.36 -21.78 2.65
C LYS A 550 -13.55 -21.13 3.38
N LEU A 551 -13.30 -20.06 4.13
CA LEU A 551 -14.34 -19.31 4.83
C LEU A 551 -15.20 -18.52 3.83
N CYS A 552 -14.58 -17.95 2.80
CA CYS A 552 -15.29 -17.33 1.67
C CYS A 552 -16.15 -18.33 0.89
N VAL A 553 -15.61 -19.53 0.59
CA VAL A 553 -16.37 -20.61 -0.06
C VAL A 553 -17.57 -21.02 0.78
N LYS A 554 -17.38 -21.22 2.10
CA LYS A 554 -18.47 -21.55 3.03
C LYS A 554 -19.55 -20.47 3.05
N ALA A 555 -19.17 -19.19 3.12
CA ALA A 555 -20.13 -18.08 3.06
C ALA A 555 -20.87 -18.03 1.71
N ALA A 556 -20.17 -18.25 0.59
CA ALA A 556 -20.79 -18.31 -0.73
C ALA A 556 -21.79 -19.47 -0.86
N GLN A 557 -21.51 -20.63 -0.26
CA GLN A 557 -22.43 -21.77 -0.23
C GLN A 557 -23.71 -21.43 0.57
N THR A 558 -23.58 -20.81 1.75
CA THR A 558 -24.73 -20.38 2.54
C THR A 558 -25.56 -19.31 1.82
N LEU A 559 -24.91 -18.39 1.09
CA LEU A 559 -25.62 -17.43 0.24
C LEU A 559 -26.36 -18.12 -0.93
N LEU A 560 -25.76 -19.15 -1.53
CA LEU A 560 -26.36 -19.93 -2.61
C LEU A 560 -27.63 -20.65 -2.14
N GLU A 561 -27.64 -21.18 -0.91
CA GLU A 561 -28.84 -21.76 -0.28
C GLU A 561 -29.99 -20.75 -0.15
N GLN A 562 -29.68 -19.45 -0.12
CA GLN A 562 -30.64 -18.35 -0.13
C GLN A 562 -30.90 -17.78 -1.53
N GLY A 563 -30.41 -18.43 -2.60
CA GLY A 563 -30.57 -18.02 -3.99
C GLY A 563 -29.62 -16.92 -4.45
N ILE A 564 -28.61 -16.55 -3.65
CA ILE A 564 -27.60 -15.53 -3.99
C ILE A 564 -26.33 -16.22 -4.51
N THR A 565 -25.96 -15.94 -5.74
CA THR A 565 -24.69 -16.42 -6.34
C THR A 565 -23.54 -15.44 -6.12
N SER A 566 -22.34 -15.96 -5.87
CA SER A 566 -21.13 -15.18 -5.62
C SER A 566 -19.97 -15.59 -6.51
N ASP A 567 -19.17 -14.63 -6.97
CA ASP A 567 -17.82 -14.89 -7.45
C ASP A 567 -16.91 -15.11 -6.22
N VAL A 568 -16.12 -16.18 -6.22
CA VAL A 568 -15.06 -16.39 -5.21
C VAL A 568 -13.73 -16.50 -5.95
N ILE A 569 -12.83 -15.55 -5.69
CA ILE A 569 -11.53 -15.42 -6.32
C ILE A 569 -10.46 -15.68 -5.28
N ASP A 570 -9.63 -16.68 -5.55
CA ASP A 570 -8.43 -16.99 -4.78
C ASP A 570 -7.20 -16.48 -5.55
N LEU A 571 -6.53 -15.45 -5.03
CA LEU A 571 -5.46 -14.75 -5.75
C LEU A 571 -4.24 -15.63 -5.98
N ARG A 572 -3.87 -16.48 -5.02
CA ARG A 572 -2.69 -17.38 -5.01
C ARG A 572 -1.33 -16.68 -5.09
N SER A 573 -1.22 -15.61 -5.87
CA SER A 573 -0.08 -14.72 -6.00
C SER A 573 -0.46 -13.33 -5.50
N ILE A 574 0.39 -12.76 -4.66
CA ILE A 574 0.21 -11.45 -4.02
C ILE A 574 0.93 -10.37 -4.83
N SER A 575 2.12 -10.69 -5.34
CA SER A 575 2.89 -9.84 -6.24
C SER A 575 3.60 -10.70 -7.29
N PRO A 576 3.22 -10.63 -8.57
CA PRO A 576 2.04 -9.94 -9.10
C PRO A 576 0.72 -10.60 -8.67
N TRP A 577 -0.39 -9.85 -8.70
CA TRP A 577 -1.74 -10.37 -8.49
C TRP A 577 -2.63 -10.13 -9.73
N ASP A 578 -3.69 -10.92 -9.89
CA ASP A 578 -4.55 -10.90 -11.08
C ASP A 578 -5.55 -9.74 -11.06
N ARG A 579 -5.06 -8.56 -11.44
CA ARG A 579 -5.87 -7.33 -11.53
C ARG A 579 -7.06 -7.51 -12.46
N ASN A 580 -6.85 -8.12 -13.62
CA ASN A 580 -7.86 -8.25 -14.67
C ASN A 580 -9.05 -9.10 -14.21
N GLN A 581 -8.81 -10.24 -13.56
CA GLN A 581 -9.89 -11.10 -13.07
C GLN A 581 -10.68 -10.41 -11.96
N VAL A 582 -10.01 -9.71 -11.04
CA VAL A 582 -10.67 -8.97 -9.95
C VAL A 582 -11.48 -7.79 -10.47
N PHE A 583 -10.96 -7.02 -11.43
CA PHE A 583 -11.68 -5.90 -12.05
C PHE A 583 -12.94 -6.40 -12.77
N ALA A 584 -12.82 -7.45 -13.58
CA ALA A 584 -13.96 -8.04 -14.29
C ALA A 584 -15.04 -8.54 -13.31
N SER A 585 -14.63 -9.16 -12.20
CA SER A 585 -15.56 -9.60 -11.14
C SER A 585 -16.24 -8.43 -10.45
N ALA A 586 -15.49 -7.38 -10.13
CA ALA A 586 -15.99 -6.19 -9.47
C ALA A 586 -16.99 -5.41 -10.35
N GLU A 587 -16.69 -5.23 -11.63
CA GLU A 587 -17.61 -4.64 -12.62
C GLU A 587 -18.89 -5.46 -12.78
N LYS A 588 -18.76 -6.80 -12.71
CA LYS A 588 -19.90 -7.71 -12.84
C LYS A 588 -20.82 -7.67 -11.62
N THR A 589 -20.26 -7.72 -10.41
CA THR A 589 -21.06 -7.87 -9.18
C THR A 589 -21.42 -6.57 -8.49
N GLY A 590 -20.69 -5.48 -8.73
CA GLY A 590 -20.86 -4.16 -8.07
C GLY A 590 -20.56 -4.17 -6.56
N ARG A 591 -20.23 -5.32 -5.99
CA ARG A 591 -19.97 -5.53 -4.56
C ARG A 591 -18.79 -6.46 -4.38
N VAL A 592 -17.79 -6.04 -3.62
CA VAL A 592 -16.55 -6.79 -3.38
C VAL A 592 -16.25 -6.81 -1.89
N ILE A 593 -16.00 -8.01 -1.35
CA ILE A 593 -15.42 -8.21 -0.03
C ILE A 593 -14.02 -8.78 -0.20
N ILE A 594 -13.02 -8.04 0.28
CA ILE A 594 -11.62 -8.48 0.29
C ILE A 594 -11.33 -9.07 1.67
N VAL A 595 -10.85 -10.32 1.71
CA VAL A 595 -10.66 -11.09 2.94
C VAL A 595 -9.24 -11.65 3.01
N HIS A 596 -8.48 -11.26 4.04
CA HIS A 596 -7.17 -11.84 4.35
C HIS A 596 -6.84 -11.68 5.85
N GLU A 597 -5.90 -12.46 6.38
CA GLU A 597 -5.59 -12.46 7.83
C GLU A 597 -4.54 -11.43 8.27
N GLU A 598 -3.86 -10.76 7.33
CA GLU A 598 -2.94 -9.67 7.68
C GLU A 598 -3.65 -8.40 8.16
N ASN A 599 -2.89 -7.47 8.72
CA ASN A 599 -3.26 -6.13 9.20
C ASN A 599 -4.11 -5.34 8.20
N ARG A 600 -4.82 -4.35 8.71
CA ARG A 600 -5.73 -3.51 7.94
C ARG A 600 -4.98 -2.40 7.20
N THR A 601 -4.00 -1.79 7.84
CA THR A 601 -3.21 -0.69 7.27
C THR A 601 -2.12 -1.21 6.34
N ALA A 602 -1.97 -0.57 5.17
CA ALA A 602 -0.94 -0.87 4.18
C ALA A 602 -0.88 -2.35 3.75
N SER A 603 -2.04 -3.00 3.67
CA SER A 603 -2.16 -4.39 3.24
C SER A 603 -2.67 -4.55 1.82
N MET A 604 -2.69 -5.79 1.32
CA MET A 604 -3.22 -6.11 -0.01
C MET A 604 -4.68 -5.69 -0.18
N SER A 605 -5.49 -5.72 0.88
CA SER A 605 -6.84 -5.18 0.81
C SER A 605 -6.88 -3.68 0.51
N SER A 606 -5.86 -2.93 0.94
CA SER A 606 -5.75 -1.49 0.66
C SER A 606 -5.35 -1.25 -0.80
N GLU A 607 -4.35 -1.99 -1.29
CA GLU A 607 -3.91 -1.96 -2.69
C GLU A 607 -5.05 -2.34 -3.65
N ILE A 608 -5.71 -3.48 -3.42
CA ILE A 608 -6.83 -3.94 -4.25
C ILE A 608 -7.97 -2.92 -4.22
N ALA A 609 -8.31 -2.36 -3.06
CA ALA A 609 -9.37 -1.36 -2.97
C ALA A 609 -9.03 -0.06 -3.72
N ALA A 610 -7.77 0.38 -3.67
CA ALA A 610 -7.32 1.56 -4.41
C ALA A 610 -7.33 1.31 -5.93
N GLU A 611 -6.77 0.18 -6.38
CA GLU A 611 -6.76 -0.22 -7.79
C GLU A 611 -8.18 -0.39 -8.35
N LEU A 612 -9.10 -0.97 -7.56
CA LEU A 612 -10.51 -1.01 -7.89
C LEU A 612 -11.13 0.38 -8.05
N ALA A 613 -10.86 1.31 -7.11
CA ALA A 613 -11.39 2.67 -7.17
C ALA A 613 -10.86 3.47 -8.37
N GLU A 614 -9.64 3.20 -8.83
CA GLU A 614 -9.02 3.86 -9.99
C GLU A 614 -9.50 3.29 -11.33
N HIS A 615 -9.75 1.98 -11.41
CA HIS A 615 -9.91 1.29 -12.69
C HIS A 615 -11.32 0.74 -12.97
N VAL A 616 -12.11 0.40 -11.95
CA VAL A 616 -13.45 -0.16 -12.13
C VAL A 616 -14.44 0.95 -12.46
N LYS A 617 -15.22 0.74 -13.53
CA LYS A 617 -16.22 1.70 -13.99
C LYS A 617 -17.59 1.34 -13.42
N GLY A 618 -18.26 2.31 -12.80
CA GLY A 618 -19.62 2.16 -12.27
C GLY A 618 -19.69 2.09 -10.74
N PRO A 619 -20.91 1.97 -10.17
CA PRO A 619 -21.08 1.90 -8.73
C PRO A 619 -20.43 0.65 -8.15
N LEU A 620 -19.54 0.84 -7.18
CA LEU A 620 -18.81 -0.25 -6.52
C LEU A 620 -18.87 -0.09 -5.00
N MET A 621 -19.29 -1.13 -4.30
CA MET A 621 -19.21 -1.22 -2.85
C MET A 621 -18.07 -2.16 -2.46
N VAL A 622 -17.05 -1.63 -1.80
CA VAL A 622 -15.93 -2.43 -1.28
C VAL A 622 -16.00 -2.54 0.24
N ARG A 623 -15.79 -3.74 0.77
CA ARG A 623 -15.52 -3.98 2.20
C ARG A 623 -14.23 -4.76 2.36
N ARG A 624 -13.47 -4.40 3.38
CA ARG A 624 -12.22 -5.06 3.77
C ARG A 624 -12.46 -5.76 5.10
N LEU A 625 -12.47 -7.09 5.08
CA LEU A 625 -12.61 -7.91 6.27
C LEU A 625 -11.28 -8.60 6.55
N VAL A 626 -10.51 -7.95 7.42
CA VAL A 626 -9.10 -8.24 7.67
C VAL A 626 -8.84 -8.13 9.17
N ARG A 627 -7.65 -8.54 9.62
CA ARG A 627 -7.26 -8.33 11.02
C ARG A 627 -7.08 -6.83 11.28
N GLU A 628 -7.63 -6.32 12.38
CA GLU A 628 -7.36 -4.94 12.82
C GLU A 628 -5.88 -4.77 13.19
N ASP A 629 -5.36 -3.53 13.22
CA ASP A 629 -3.93 -3.23 13.45
C ASP A 629 -3.50 -3.50 14.91
N THR A 630 -3.46 -4.77 15.29
CA THR A 630 -3.09 -5.28 16.61
C THR A 630 -2.55 -6.70 16.51
N PHE A 631 -1.88 -7.17 17.54
CA PHE A 631 -1.27 -8.50 17.56
C PHE A 631 -2.29 -9.62 17.82
N VAL A 632 -2.01 -10.82 17.29
CA VAL A 632 -2.83 -12.01 17.56
C VAL A 632 -2.61 -12.49 19.00
N PRO A 633 -3.64 -12.49 19.86
CA PRO A 633 -3.50 -12.91 21.25
C PRO A 633 -3.40 -14.44 21.40
N CYS A 634 -2.76 -14.94 22.45
CA CYS A 634 -2.74 -16.39 22.75
C CYS A 634 -4.10 -16.91 23.22
N ASN A 635 -4.99 -16.04 23.70
CA ASN A 635 -6.36 -16.43 24.04
C ASN A 635 -7.13 -16.70 22.74
N PHE A 636 -7.49 -17.97 22.51
CA PHE A 636 -8.04 -18.38 21.22
C PHE A 636 -9.40 -17.75 20.89
N ASP A 637 -10.26 -17.56 21.88
CA ASP A 637 -11.54 -16.85 21.70
C ASP A 637 -11.30 -15.43 21.17
N ASN A 638 -10.39 -14.68 21.79
CA ASN A 638 -10.02 -13.34 21.32
C ASN A 638 -9.36 -13.37 19.95
N GLN A 639 -8.56 -14.41 19.65
CA GLN A 639 -7.93 -14.62 18.35
C GLN A 639 -8.97 -14.86 17.25
N LEU A 640 -9.98 -15.70 17.49
CA LEU A 640 -11.09 -15.91 16.55
C LEU A 640 -11.91 -14.63 16.35
N VAL A 641 -12.16 -13.87 17.42
CA VAL A 641 -12.83 -12.57 17.35
C VAL A 641 -11.99 -11.53 16.63
N LEU A 642 -10.67 -11.66 16.59
CA LEU A 642 -9.79 -10.71 15.91
C LEU A 642 -9.65 -11.04 14.41
N LEU A 643 -9.47 -12.32 14.06
CA LEU A 643 -9.28 -12.77 12.68
C LEU A 643 -10.57 -12.70 11.85
N PRO A 644 -10.48 -12.69 10.51
CA PRO A 644 -11.63 -12.93 9.66
C PRO A 644 -12.25 -14.29 9.98
N SER A 645 -13.58 -14.36 10.01
CA SER A 645 -14.31 -15.56 10.40
C SER A 645 -15.49 -15.80 9.47
N TYR A 646 -16.01 -17.03 9.43
CA TYR A 646 -17.15 -17.35 8.57
C TYR A 646 -18.37 -16.48 8.94
N GLN A 647 -18.61 -16.30 10.24
CA GLN A 647 -19.68 -15.44 10.73
C GLN A 647 -19.56 -14.01 10.19
N LYS A 648 -18.39 -13.37 10.36
CA LYS A 648 -18.18 -11.99 9.93
C LYS A 648 -18.24 -11.82 8.41
N ILE A 649 -17.73 -12.79 7.65
CA ILE A 649 -17.80 -12.77 6.17
C ILE A 649 -19.27 -12.80 5.74
N LEU A 650 -20.06 -13.72 6.30
CA LEU A 650 -21.46 -13.85 5.97
C LEU A 650 -22.27 -12.62 6.42
N GLU A 651 -22.05 -12.11 7.62
CA GLU A 651 -22.67 -10.88 8.13
C GLU A 651 -22.37 -9.68 7.22
N THR A 652 -21.12 -9.51 6.80
CA THR A 652 -20.72 -8.43 5.88
C THR A 652 -21.37 -8.59 4.50
N ALA A 653 -21.46 -9.83 4.00
CA ALA A 653 -22.11 -10.10 2.72
C ALA A 653 -23.61 -9.82 2.77
N VAL A 654 -24.30 -10.29 3.81
CA VAL A 654 -25.72 -10.04 4.04
C VAL A 654 -26.00 -8.54 4.16
N ASP A 655 -25.16 -7.80 4.89
CA ASP A 655 -25.25 -6.33 4.99
C ASP A 655 -25.10 -5.63 3.62
N LEU A 656 -24.09 -6.00 2.83
CA LEU A 656 -23.90 -5.46 1.47
C LEU A 656 -25.04 -5.82 0.50
N LEU A 657 -25.80 -6.87 0.80
CA LEU A 657 -26.99 -7.29 0.06
C LEU A 657 -28.29 -6.73 0.67
N GLY A 658 -28.20 -5.86 1.67
CA GLY A 658 -29.33 -5.20 2.33
C GLY A 658 -30.16 -6.08 3.25
N GLY A 659 -29.67 -7.27 3.60
CA GLY A 659 -30.36 -8.23 4.46
C GLY A 659 -30.08 -8.06 5.95
N LYS A 660 -30.71 -8.91 6.75
CA LYS A 660 -30.48 -9.06 8.19
C LYS A 660 -30.17 -10.51 8.49
N ILE A 661 -29.23 -10.73 9.40
CA ILE A 661 -28.83 -12.05 9.88
C ILE A 661 -28.89 -12.10 11.40
N SER A 662 -29.38 -13.20 11.93
CA SER A 662 -29.27 -13.57 13.35
C SER A 662 -28.78 -15.00 13.48
N TRP A 663 -28.29 -15.37 14.66
CA TRP A 663 -27.71 -16.69 14.91
C TRP A 663 -28.44 -17.39 16.05
N THR A 664 -28.78 -18.66 15.86
CA THR A 664 -29.34 -19.51 16.93
C THR A 664 -28.24 -20.39 17.51
N LYS A 665 -27.95 -20.22 18.81
CA LYS A 665 -27.05 -21.10 19.57
C LYS A 665 -27.86 -22.22 20.20
N GLU A 666 -27.40 -23.47 20.08
CA GLU A 666 -27.98 -24.57 20.84
C GLU A 666 -27.84 -24.31 22.35
N LYS A 667 -28.86 -24.68 23.13
CA LYS A 667 -28.79 -24.63 24.58
C LYS A 667 -28.02 -25.86 25.06
N ASP A 668 -26.93 -25.66 25.78
CA ASP A 668 -26.24 -26.74 26.49
C ASP A 668 -27.23 -27.51 27.36
N SER A 669 -27.52 -28.75 26.95
CA SER A 669 -28.35 -29.66 27.73
C SER A 669 -27.50 -30.23 28.87
N HIS A 670 -27.67 -29.72 30.08
CA HIS A 670 -27.02 -30.28 31.27
C HIS A 670 -27.62 -31.65 31.62
N SER A 671 -27.00 -32.73 31.14
CA SER A 671 -27.39 -34.12 31.44
C SER A 671 -26.69 -34.72 32.67
N GLY A 672 -25.82 -33.96 33.36
CA GLY A 672 -25.01 -34.50 34.48
C GLY A 672 -23.89 -35.46 34.04
N LEU A 673 -23.63 -35.52 32.73
CA LEU A 673 -22.55 -36.27 32.09
C LEU A 673 -21.53 -35.31 31.51
N PHE A 674 -20.26 -35.53 31.84
CA PHE A 674 -19.11 -34.80 31.32
C PHE A 674 -18.37 -35.64 30.28
N THR A 675 -18.22 -35.11 29.07
CA THR A 675 -17.50 -35.79 27.99
C THR A 675 -16.03 -35.36 27.98
N VAL A 676 -15.13 -36.32 28.23
CA VAL A 676 -13.68 -36.15 28.02
C VAL A 676 -13.40 -36.44 26.55
N GLU A 677 -12.73 -35.52 25.89
CA GLU A 677 -12.33 -35.65 24.48
C GLU A 677 -10.85 -35.99 24.39
N ILE A 678 -10.46 -36.63 23.30
CA ILE A 678 -9.05 -36.87 22.97
C ILE A 678 -8.35 -35.53 22.69
N ILE A 679 -7.13 -35.35 23.20
CA ILE A 679 -6.33 -34.12 23.06
C ILE A 679 -5.03 -34.39 22.30
N GLY A 680 -4.38 -33.34 21.81
CA GLY A 680 -3.02 -33.41 21.26
C GLY A 680 -1.95 -33.08 22.28
N THR A 681 -0.70 -33.37 21.92
CA THR A 681 0.51 -32.93 22.65
C THR A 681 0.95 -31.52 22.27
N SER A 682 0.50 -31.04 21.10
CA SER A 682 0.76 -29.72 20.55
C SER A 682 -0.51 -29.18 19.89
N PRO A 683 -0.75 -27.85 19.86
CA PRO A 683 -1.83 -27.25 19.07
C PRO A 683 -1.73 -27.51 17.55
N ALA A 684 -0.61 -28.09 17.10
CA ALA A 684 -0.40 -28.49 15.72
C ALA A 684 -0.86 -29.92 15.40
N ASP A 685 -1.09 -30.76 16.42
CA ASP A 685 -1.59 -32.11 16.23
C ASP A 685 -3.05 -32.05 15.75
N GLU A 686 -3.43 -32.97 14.89
CA GLU A 686 -4.77 -33.09 14.31
C GLU A 686 -5.41 -34.43 14.64
N THR A 687 -4.61 -35.49 14.78
CA THR A 687 -5.09 -36.81 15.19
C THR A 687 -4.37 -37.33 16.42
N ALA A 688 -5.07 -38.21 17.16
CA ALA A 688 -4.53 -38.94 18.29
C ALA A 688 -5.18 -40.32 18.39
N ALA A 689 -4.43 -41.33 18.82
CA ALA A 689 -4.90 -42.68 19.07
C ALA A 689 -4.63 -43.09 20.52
N ILE A 690 -5.61 -43.70 21.18
CA ILE A 690 -5.39 -44.31 22.50
C ILE A 690 -4.48 -45.52 22.33
N ILE A 691 -3.35 -45.53 23.02
CA ILE A 691 -2.44 -46.69 23.04
C ILE A 691 -2.95 -47.71 24.06
N GLU A 692 -3.32 -47.24 25.26
CA GLU A 692 -3.73 -48.10 26.36
C GLU A 692 -4.63 -47.34 27.34
N TRP A 693 -5.82 -47.89 27.64
CA TRP A 693 -6.67 -47.39 28.72
C TRP A 693 -6.18 -47.87 30.09
N LYS A 694 -6.11 -46.97 31.07
CA LYS A 694 -5.74 -47.28 32.48
C LYS A 694 -6.96 -47.45 33.38
N ILE A 695 -8.16 -47.33 32.83
CA ILE A 695 -9.46 -47.36 33.51
C ILE A 695 -10.47 -48.20 32.72
N LYS A 696 -11.62 -48.51 33.33
CA LYS A 696 -12.77 -49.14 32.66
C LYS A 696 -14.09 -48.47 33.06
N ALA A 697 -15.15 -48.72 32.30
CA ALA A 697 -16.51 -48.31 32.64
C ALA A 697 -16.90 -48.81 34.05
N GLY A 698 -17.48 -47.92 34.85
CA GLY A 698 -17.85 -48.13 36.26
C GLY A 698 -16.77 -47.74 37.27
N ASP A 699 -15.55 -47.44 36.85
CA ASP A 699 -14.49 -47.00 37.78
C ASP A 699 -14.76 -45.58 38.30
N THR A 700 -14.43 -45.34 39.57
CA THR A 700 -14.40 -43.99 40.15
C THR A 700 -13.04 -43.36 39.93
N ILE A 701 -13.01 -42.17 39.34
CA ILE A 701 -11.79 -41.43 39.00
C ILE A 701 -11.75 -40.06 39.70
N THR A 702 -10.55 -39.55 39.96
CA THR A 702 -10.33 -38.19 40.48
C THR A 702 -9.73 -37.26 39.42
N GLU A 703 -9.98 -35.97 39.53
CA GLU A 703 -9.34 -34.94 38.70
C GLU A 703 -7.79 -35.06 38.77
N GLY A 704 -7.14 -34.99 37.61
CA GLY A 704 -5.70 -35.17 37.44
C GLY A 704 -5.21 -36.63 37.40
N GLN A 705 -6.09 -37.62 37.61
CA GLN A 705 -5.73 -39.04 37.54
C GLN A 705 -5.39 -39.43 36.09
N LEU A 706 -4.31 -40.20 35.91
CA LEU A 706 -3.97 -40.82 34.62
C LEU A 706 -5.07 -41.82 34.21
N ILE A 707 -5.63 -41.65 33.02
CA ILE A 707 -6.73 -42.47 32.51
C ILE A 707 -6.39 -43.21 31.22
N ALA A 708 -5.46 -42.70 30.40
CA ALA A 708 -4.96 -43.43 29.23
C ALA A 708 -3.56 -42.94 28.83
N ASP A 709 -2.83 -43.77 28.08
CA ASP A 709 -1.70 -43.33 27.27
C ASP A 709 -2.18 -43.17 25.82
N PHE A 710 -1.76 -42.12 25.13
CA PHE A 710 -2.15 -41.86 23.75
C PHE A 710 -0.96 -41.41 22.89
N GLU A 711 -1.04 -41.62 21.58
CA GLU A 711 -0.07 -41.15 20.60
C GLU A 711 -0.73 -40.09 19.71
N ALA A 712 -0.17 -38.88 19.68
CA ALA A 712 -0.54 -37.85 18.72
C ALA A 712 0.54 -37.70 17.64
N ASP A 713 0.26 -36.90 16.61
CA ASP A 713 1.11 -36.73 15.43
C ASP A 713 2.59 -36.41 15.73
N LYS A 714 2.88 -35.75 16.87
CA LYS A 714 4.24 -35.37 17.27
C LYS A 714 4.87 -36.24 18.34
N ALA A 715 4.09 -36.75 19.29
CA ALA A 715 4.62 -37.47 20.46
C ALA A 715 3.53 -38.31 21.15
N ALA A 716 3.97 -39.34 21.86
CA ALA A 716 3.15 -40.03 22.85
C ALA A 716 3.06 -39.23 24.15
N ALA A 717 1.89 -39.25 24.80
CA ALA A 717 1.61 -38.55 26.03
C ALA A 717 0.56 -39.25 26.90
N GLU A 718 0.39 -38.72 28.10
CA GLU A 718 -0.53 -39.19 29.13
C GLU A 718 -1.85 -38.39 29.09
N LEU A 719 -2.99 -39.07 28.96
CA LEU A 719 -4.31 -38.48 29.11
C LEU A 719 -4.74 -38.55 30.59
N LYS A 720 -5.04 -37.40 31.19
CA LYS A 720 -5.47 -37.27 32.59
C LYS A 720 -6.92 -36.79 32.69
N SER A 721 -7.65 -37.29 33.68
CA SER A 721 -9.06 -36.92 33.88
C SER A 721 -9.19 -35.45 34.26
N PRO A 722 -10.02 -34.65 33.55
CA PRO A 722 -10.28 -33.26 33.92
C PRO A 722 -11.32 -33.11 35.03
N VAL A 723 -12.00 -34.20 35.42
CA VAL A 723 -13.08 -34.20 36.43
C VAL A 723 -12.95 -35.38 37.38
N SER A 724 -13.59 -35.26 38.55
CA SER A 724 -13.85 -36.40 39.44
C SER A 724 -15.25 -36.95 39.20
N GLY A 725 -15.41 -38.28 39.17
CA GLY A 725 -16.71 -38.91 38.92
C GLY A 725 -16.63 -40.40 38.64
N ILE A 726 -17.70 -40.96 38.08
CA ILE A 726 -17.78 -42.38 37.69
C ILE A 726 -17.75 -42.47 36.17
N VAL A 727 -16.81 -43.24 35.61
CA VAL A 727 -16.72 -43.50 34.17
C VAL A 727 -17.98 -44.24 33.74
N GLU A 728 -18.78 -43.67 32.83
CA GLU A 728 -19.99 -44.33 32.32
C GLU A 728 -19.64 -45.20 31.11
N GLU A 729 -18.93 -44.65 30.13
CA GLU A 729 -18.59 -45.34 28.89
C GLU A 729 -17.24 -44.87 28.34
N LEU A 730 -16.46 -45.80 27.77
CA LEU A 730 -15.30 -45.49 26.93
C LEU A 730 -15.77 -45.54 25.47
N LEU A 731 -15.54 -44.47 24.72
CA LEU A 731 -16.10 -44.26 23.38
C LEU A 731 -15.11 -44.54 22.24
N LEU A 732 -13.84 -44.75 22.56
CA LEU A 732 -12.76 -45.01 21.60
C LEU A 732 -12.09 -46.35 21.88
N ASP A 733 -11.83 -47.09 20.80
CA ASP A 733 -11.05 -48.32 20.84
C ASP A 733 -9.53 -48.04 20.81
N GLU A 734 -8.74 -48.92 21.41
CA GLU A 734 -7.28 -48.80 21.41
C GLU A 734 -6.72 -48.98 19.98
N GLY A 735 -5.79 -48.10 19.60
CA GLY A 735 -5.13 -48.09 18.28
C GLY A 735 -5.92 -47.40 17.16
N GLU A 736 -7.13 -46.91 17.43
CA GLU A 736 -7.90 -46.12 16.46
C GLU A 736 -7.44 -44.65 16.46
N ALA A 737 -6.93 -44.17 15.33
CA ALA A 737 -6.57 -42.77 15.15
C ALA A 737 -7.82 -41.94 14.85
N VAL A 738 -8.12 -40.99 15.74
CA VAL A 738 -9.28 -40.10 15.64
C VAL A 738 -8.87 -38.64 15.68
N GLU A 739 -9.74 -37.74 15.22
CA GLU A 739 -9.47 -36.30 15.25
C GLU A 739 -9.45 -35.77 16.70
N ILE A 740 -8.56 -34.82 16.98
CA ILE A 740 -8.55 -34.13 18.27
C ILE A 740 -9.89 -33.44 18.53
N GLY A 741 -10.41 -33.61 19.75
CA GLY A 741 -11.76 -33.19 20.11
C GLY A 741 -12.83 -34.27 19.95
N THR A 742 -12.49 -35.45 19.41
CA THR A 742 -13.42 -36.60 19.40
C THR A 742 -13.70 -37.05 20.84
N PRO A 743 -14.98 -37.29 21.22
CA PRO A 743 -15.34 -37.86 22.52
C PRO A 743 -14.59 -39.17 22.79
N ALA A 744 -13.79 -39.19 23.87
CA ALA A 744 -12.98 -40.34 24.28
C ALA A 744 -13.68 -41.18 25.35
N LEU A 745 -14.29 -40.53 26.34
CA LEU A 745 -15.12 -41.18 27.36
C LEU A 745 -16.18 -40.23 27.96
N THR A 746 -17.18 -40.79 28.62
CA THR A 746 -18.16 -40.03 29.42
C THR A 746 -17.99 -40.32 30.91
N VAL A 747 -18.06 -39.28 31.73
CA VAL A 747 -17.93 -39.35 33.19
C VAL A 747 -19.18 -38.75 33.82
N LYS A 748 -19.85 -39.53 34.67
CA LYS A 748 -20.95 -39.05 35.49
C LYS A 748 -20.41 -38.31 36.71
N THR A 749 -20.74 -37.02 36.82
CA THR A 749 -20.27 -36.13 37.89
C THR A 749 -21.40 -35.85 38.88
N ASP A 750 -21.09 -35.63 40.16
CA ASP A 750 -22.09 -35.22 41.14
C ASP A 750 -22.69 -33.85 40.77
N ALA A 751 -24.03 -33.78 40.74
CA ALA A 751 -24.77 -32.62 40.26
C ALA A 751 -24.42 -31.35 41.05
N GLY A 752 -23.65 -30.46 40.44
CA GLY A 752 -23.19 -29.20 41.02
C GLY A 752 -21.84 -28.68 40.53
N GLY A 753 -21.14 -29.40 39.64
CA GLY A 753 -19.86 -28.94 39.10
C GLY A 753 -19.98 -27.64 38.31
N GLU A 754 -19.22 -26.61 38.71
CA GLU A 754 -18.95 -25.45 37.88
C GLU A 754 -18.54 -25.94 36.48
N LEU A 755 -19.19 -25.40 35.43
CA LEU A 755 -18.82 -25.65 34.04
C LEU A 755 -17.31 -25.45 33.88
N LEU A 756 -16.55 -26.54 33.76
CA LEU A 756 -15.15 -26.45 33.36
C LEU A 756 -15.13 -25.80 31.99
N LEU A 757 -14.69 -24.54 31.95
CA LEU A 757 -14.55 -23.76 30.74
C LEU A 757 -13.43 -24.40 29.89
N LYS A 758 -13.79 -25.31 28.99
CA LYS A 758 -12.86 -25.77 27.96
C LYS A 758 -12.49 -24.56 27.09
N PRO A 759 -11.21 -24.35 26.75
CA PRO A 759 -10.83 -23.38 25.75
C PRO A 759 -11.53 -23.73 24.44
N LYS A 760 -12.16 -22.76 23.77
CA LYS A 760 -12.68 -23.04 22.43
C LYS A 760 -11.50 -23.35 21.50
N THR A 761 -11.74 -24.23 20.55
CA THR A 761 -10.75 -24.65 19.55
C THR A 761 -11.23 -24.40 18.12
N LYS A 762 -12.49 -23.98 17.94
CA LYS A 762 -13.08 -23.59 16.67
C LYS A 762 -14.16 -22.52 16.86
N GLU A 763 -14.51 -21.84 15.77
CA GLU A 763 -15.65 -20.92 15.74
C GLU A 763 -16.96 -21.72 15.73
N GLU A 764 -17.88 -21.38 16.63
CA GLU A 764 -19.21 -22.00 16.75
C GLU A 764 -20.29 -20.90 16.71
N PRO A 765 -20.61 -20.37 15.51
CA PRO A 765 -21.49 -19.22 15.39
C PRO A 765 -22.97 -19.61 15.54
N GLY A 766 -23.32 -20.89 15.38
CA GLY A 766 -24.70 -21.39 15.36
C GLY A 766 -25.28 -21.45 13.94
N GLU A 767 -26.58 -21.71 13.82
CA GLU A 767 -27.29 -21.70 12.54
C GLU A 767 -27.68 -20.26 12.16
N PRO A 768 -27.35 -19.78 10.94
CA PRO A 768 -27.71 -18.44 10.50
C PRO A 768 -29.17 -18.37 10.02
N HIS A 769 -29.92 -17.39 10.51
CA HIS A 769 -31.24 -17.02 10.00
C HIS A 769 -31.13 -15.72 9.20
N ILE A 770 -31.22 -15.84 7.88
CA ILE A 770 -31.04 -14.72 6.96
C ILE A 770 -32.40 -14.29 6.40
N SER A 771 -32.64 -12.99 6.32
CA SER A 771 -33.87 -12.44 5.75
C SER A 771 -33.64 -11.10 5.07
N GLY A 772 -34.51 -10.75 4.13
CA GLY A 772 -34.53 -9.41 3.52
C GLY A 772 -33.36 -9.08 2.58
N MET A 773 -32.53 -10.06 2.19
CA MET A 773 -31.50 -9.84 1.16
C MET A 773 -32.17 -9.48 -0.17
N ASN A 774 -31.63 -8.47 -0.82
CA ASN A 774 -32.05 -8.06 -2.16
C ASN A 774 -30.84 -8.07 -3.10
N PRO A 775 -30.72 -9.08 -3.99
CA PRO A 775 -29.60 -9.20 -4.93
C PRO A 775 -29.45 -7.99 -5.85
N ASP A 776 -30.54 -7.27 -6.14
CA ASP A 776 -30.59 -6.14 -7.06
C ASP A 776 -30.22 -4.80 -6.40
N THR A 777 -29.96 -4.76 -5.09
CA THR A 777 -29.54 -3.53 -4.36
C THR A 777 -28.23 -2.89 -4.86
N GLY A 778 -27.55 -3.49 -5.84
CA GLY A 778 -26.24 -3.09 -6.36
C GLY A 778 -26.13 -3.19 -7.89
N ARG A 779 -27.17 -3.67 -8.59
CA ARG A 779 -27.35 -3.44 -10.04
C ARG A 779 -28.11 -2.13 -10.32
N ILE A 780 -28.14 -1.26 -9.33
CA ILE A 780 -28.80 0.03 -9.37
C ILE A 780 -28.09 0.93 -10.40
N LEU A 781 -28.61 0.93 -11.65
CA LEU A 781 -28.99 2.20 -12.28
C LEU A 781 -29.83 2.91 -11.23
N GLN A 782 -29.33 4.04 -10.70
CA GLN A 782 -29.99 4.86 -9.66
C GLN A 782 -31.50 4.84 -9.81
N THR A 783 -32.18 3.94 -9.09
CA THR A 783 -33.63 3.93 -8.92
C THR A 783 -34.00 2.98 -7.79
N SER A 784 -34.65 3.57 -6.78
CA SER A 784 -35.38 2.97 -5.66
C SER A 784 -34.56 2.39 -4.49
N ALA A 785 -34.49 3.19 -3.43
CA ALA A 785 -34.23 2.74 -2.06
C ALA A 785 -35.40 1.85 -1.56
N ALA A 786 -35.08 0.78 -0.83
CA ALA A 786 -36.02 0.06 0.04
C ALA A 786 -36.69 1.04 1.03
N PRO A 787 -37.91 0.77 1.55
CA PRO A 787 -38.79 1.78 2.13
C PRO A 787 -38.13 2.42 3.35
N SER A 788 -37.48 3.56 3.11
CA SER A 788 -36.86 4.35 4.14
C SER A 788 -37.99 5.08 4.86
N GLU A 789 -37.89 5.16 6.18
CA GLU A 789 -38.48 6.31 6.86
C GLU A 789 -38.05 7.53 6.06
N ASP A 790 -39.03 8.23 5.49
CA ASP A 790 -38.75 9.23 4.49
C ASP A 790 -37.87 10.34 5.08
N ARG A 791 -36.58 10.30 4.73
CA ARG A 791 -35.54 11.17 5.30
C ARG A 791 -35.46 12.53 4.61
N ARG A 792 -36.37 12.83 3.67
CA ARG A 792 -36.41 14.11 2.98
C ARG A 792 -36.54 15.25 4.01
N PRO A 793 -35.61 16.22 4.02
CA PRO A 793 -35.72 17.44 4.80
C PRO A 793 -36.99 18.21 4.48
N TRP A 794 -37.37 19.06 5.42
CA TRP A 794 -38.53 19.92 5.32
C TRP A 794 -38.11 21.38 5.10
N ILE A 795 -38.75 22.08 4.17
CA ILE A 795 -38.82 23.55 4.21
C ILE A 795 -39.91 23.90 5.24
N LEU A 796 -39.49 24.47 6.37
CA LEU A 796 -40.38 24.91 7.42
C LEU A 796 -41.10 26.20 7.03
N ASP A 797 -40.33 27.19 6.58
CA ASP A 797 -40.84 28.50 6.22
C ASP A 797 -39.87 29.24 5.29
N VAL A 798 -40.40 30.19 4.53
CA VAL A 798 -39.64 31.06 3.63
C VAL A 798 -40.14 32.50 3.80
N GLU A 799 -39.22 33.45 3.93
CA GLU A 799 -39.53 34.87 3.95
C GLU A 799 -38.72 35.61 2.87
N GLY A 800 -39.39 36.45 2.09
CA GLY A 800 -38.79 37.32 1.10
C GLY A 800 -38.87 38.80 1.47
N VAL A 801 -37.76 39.52 1.27
CA VAL A 801 -37.70 40.98 1.41
C VAL A 801 -37.17 41.57 0.11
N LEU A 802 -37.99 42.36 -0.56
CA LEU A 802 -37.63 43.09 -1.77
C LEU A 802 -37.04 44.46 -1.42
N GLY A 803 -36.23 45.03 -2.32
CA GLY A 803 -35.89 46.45 -2.26
C GLY A 803 -37.14 47.32 -2.24
N SER A 804 -37.15 48.35 -1.39
CA SER A 804 -38.36 49.14 -1.14
C SER A 804 -38.72 50.13 -2.25
N ARG A 805 -37.80 50.41 -3.19
CA ARG A 805 -38.00 51.33 -4.31
C ARG A 805 -38.51 50.59 -5.54
N ILE A 806 -39.74 50.87 -5.97
CA ILE A 806 -40.30 50.30 -7.21
C ILE A 806 -39.88 51.16 -8.40
N VAL A 807 -39.31 50.51 -9.42
CA VAL A 807 -38.87 51.13 -10.67
C VAL A 807 -39.67 50.56 -11.82
N ASP A 808 -40.49 51.37 -12.47
CA ASP A 808 -41.28 50.94 -13.63
C ASP A 808 -40.49 51.07 -14.94
N ASN A 809 -41.05 50.57 -16.03
CA ASN A 809 -40.41 50.69 -17.35
C ASN A 809 -40.30 52.13 -17.84
N ALA A 810 -41.17 53.06 -17.41
CA ALA A 810 -41.09 54.45 -17.83
C ALA A 810 -39.81 55.11 -17.29
N GLU A 811 -39.49 54.86 -16.01
CA GLU A 811 -38.24 55.31 -15.41
C GLU A 811 -37.00 54.71 -16.12
N ILE A 812 -37.04 53.43 -16.50
CA ILE A 812 -35.96 52.80 -17.27
C ILE A 812 -35.79 53.46 -18.65
N MET A 813 -36.89 53.83 -19.32
CA MET A 813 -36.85 54.51 -20.61
C MET A 813 -36.27 55.93 -20.53
N GLU A 814 -36.49 56.62 -19.40
CA GLU A 814 -35.85 57.91 -19.12
C GLU A 814 -34.34 57.77 -18.92
N GLN A 815 -33.91 56.73 -18.21
CA GLN A 815 -32.49 56.48 -17.89
C GLN A 815 -31.71 55.87 -19.07
N CYS A 816 -32.38 55.09 -19.92
CA CYS A 816 -31.83 54.39 -21.08
C CYS A 816 -32.62 54.79 -22.35
N PRO A 817 -32.37 55.97 -22.93
CA PRO A 817 -33.17 56.45 -24.05
C PRO A 817 -33.06 55.54 -25.30
N GLY A 818 -34.17 55.40 -26.02
CA GLY A 818 -34.25 54.70 -27.30
C GLY A 818 -35.03 53.39 -27.30
N TRP A 819 -35.75 53.07 -26.23
CA TRP A 819 -36.81 52.04 -26.23
C TRP A 819 -38.11 52.60 -26.82
N GLU A 820 -38.87 51.77 -27.53
CA GLU A 820 -40.25 52.07 -27.89
C GLU A 820 -41.22 51.74 -26.75
N GLU A 821 -42.39 52.39 -26.72
CA GLU A 821 -43.42 52.13 -25.70
C GLU A 821 -43.83 50.64 -25.71
N GLY A 822 -43.76 49.99 -24.54
CA GLY A 822 -44.07 48.56 -24.39
C GLY A 822 -42.98 47.59 -24.87
N GLU A 823 -41.88 48.07 -25.47
CA GLU A 823 -40.80 47.22 -26.00
C GLU A 823 -40.08 46.45 -24.87
N ILE A 824 -39.81 47.10 -23.73
CA ILE A 824 -39.17 46.47 -22.58
C ILE A 824 -39.99 45.27 -22.10
N PHE A 825 -41.31 45.47 -21.89
CA PHE A 825 -42.19 44.39 -21.45
C PHE A 825 -42.25 43.26 -22.48
N LYS A 826 -42.30 43.57 -23.77
CA LYS A 826 -42.29 42.56 -24.84
C LYS A 826 -40.98 41.72 -24.82
N MET A 827 -39.85 42.35 -24.51
CA MET A 827 -38.54 41.71 -24.54
C MET A 827 -38.18 40.97 -23.25
N THR A 828 -38.64 41.44 -22.09
CA THR A 828 -38.25 40.88 -20.80
C THR A 828 -39.42 40.26 -20.03
N GLY A 829 -40.65 40.68 -20.33
CA GLY A 829 -41.87 40.38 -19.57
C GLY A 829 -41.97 41.09 -18.21
N ILE A 830 -41.12 42.09 -17.97
CA ILE A 830 -41.07 42.84 -16.70
C ILE A 830 -41.73 44.21 -16.92
N GLU A 831 -42.71 44.56 -16.07
CA GLU A 831 -43.33 45.89 -15.99
C GLU A 831 -42.63 46.78 -14.96
N SER A 832 -42.25 46.20 -13.81
CA SER A 832 -41.51 46.88 -12.75
C SER A 832 -40.54 45.95 -12.04
N ARG A 833 -39.54 46.54 -11.39
CA ARG A 833 -38.58 45.84 -10.52
C ARG A 833 -38.36 46.59 -9.22
N ASN A 834 -37.94 45.86 -8.20
CA ASN A 834 -37.64 46.39 -6.88
C ASN A 834 -36.15 46.68 -6.78
N TRP A 835 -35.76 47.92 -6.51
CA TRP A 835 -34.40 48.31 -6.16
C TRP A 835 -34.33 48.71 -4.69
N ILE A 836 -33.14 48.64 -4.11
CA ILE A 836 -32.89 49.21 -2.79
C ILE A 836 -33.17 50.72 -2.79
N ALA A 837 -33.77 51.23 -1.71
CA ALA A 837 -33.85 52.67 -1.45
C ALA A 837 -32.57 53.18 -0.77
N GLU A 838 -32.46 54.50 -0.62
CA GLU A 838 -31.37 55.11 0.14
C GLU A 838 -31.39 54.59 1.60
N GLY A 839 -30.28 54.01 2.05
CA GLY A 839 -30.14 53.40 3.38
C GLY A 839 -30.45 51.90 3.45
N GLU A 840 -30.90 51.28 2.37
CA GLU A 840 -31.00 49.82 2.27
C GLU A 840 -29.74 49.23 1.63
N ASP A 841 -29.26 48.11 2.18
CA ASP A 841 -28.18 47.31 1.62
C ASP A 841 -28.46 45.80 1.75
N ILE A 842 -27.53 44.98 1.25
CA ILE A 842 -27.64 43.53 1.26
C ILE A 842 -27.78 42.95 2.68
N ILE A 843 -27.17 43.58 3.69
CA ILE A 843 -27.28 43.15 5.09
C ILE A 843 -28.64 43.52 5.64
N SER A 844 -29.11 44.75 5.45
CA SER A 844 -30.40 45.21 5.99
C SER A 844 -31.57 44.38 5.46
N LEU A 845 -31.54 43.99 4.18
CA LEU A 845 -32.55 43.14 3.58
C LEU A 845 -32.49 41.72 4.17
N SER A 846 -31.27 41.16 4.25
CA SER A 846 -31.05 39.81 4.79
C SER A 846 -31.42 39.71 6.27
N GLU A 847 -31.00 40.68 7.08
CA GLU A 847 -31.32 40.77 8.50
C GLU A 847 -32.83 40.83 8.73
N LYS A 848 -33.55 41.63 7.93
CA LYS A 848 -35.00 41.73 8.00
C LYS A 848 -35.67 40.39 7.65
N ALA A 849 -35.24 39.71 6.59
CA ALA A 849 -35.76 38.40 6.20
C ALA A 849 -35.52 37.35 7.30
N VAL A 850 -34.28 37.28 7.81
CA VAL A 850 -33.88 36.31 8.83
C VAL A 850 -34.58 36.56 10.17
N LYS A 851 -34.61 37.80 10.67
CA LYS A 851 -35.31 38.12 11.92
C LYS A 851 -36.80 37.79 11.82
N THR A 852 -37.41 38.05 10.67
CA THR A 852 -38.82 37.76 10.45
C THR A 852 -39.09 36.26 10.46
N VAL A 853 -38.34 35.45 9.69
CA VAL A 853 -38.56 33.99 9.65
C VAL A 853 -38.24 33.31 10.97
N LEU A 854 -37.18 33.73 11.68
CA LEU A 854 -36.84 33.18 12.99
C LEU A 854 -37.90 33.53 14.04
N SER A 855 -38.34 34.79 14.10
CA SER A 855 -39.37 35.22 15.06
C SER A 855 -40.72 34.54 14.80
N ARG A 856 -41.12 34.38 13.53
CA ARG A 856 -42.37 33.72 13.13
C ARG A 856 -42.41 32.25 13.56
N ASN A 857 -41.26 31.58 13.54
CA ASN A 857 -41.12 30.17 13.92
C ASN A 857 -40.63 29.97 15.36
N ASN A 858 -40.54 31.04 16.16
CA ASN A 858 -40.05 31.03 17.53
C ASN A 858 -38.66 30.37 17.70
N LEU A 859 -37.78 30.59 16.72
CA LEU A 859 -36.41 30.10 16.69
C LEU A 859 -35.42 31.19 17.15
N LYS A 860 -34.38 30.76 17.85
CA LYS A 860 -33.24 31.58 18.23
C LYS A 860 -32.03 31.21 17.38
N LEU A 861 -31.06 32.11 17.33
CA LEU A 861 -29.78 31.87 16.64
C LEU A 861 -29.06 30.62 17.20
N GLU A 862 -29.23 30.33 18.49
CA GLU A 862 -28.66 29.17 19.19
C GLU A 862 -29.26 27.82 18.74
N ASP A 863 -30.44 27.83 18.10
CA ASP A 863 -31.12 26.62 17.60
C ASP A 863 -30.59 26.18 16.22
N LEU A 864 -29.84 27.04 15.54
CA LEU A 864 -29.34 26.79 14.18
C LEU A 864 -28.08 25.91 14.21
N SER A 865 -28.11 24.85 13.40
CA SER A 865 -26.98 23.93 13.20
C SER A 865 -26.00 24.40 12.11
N LEU A 866 -26.47 25.22 11.15
CA LEU A 866 -25.70 25.73 10.02
C LEU A 866 -26.38 26.99 9.44
N ILE A 867 -25.58 27.97 9.01
CA ILE A 867 -26.01 29.13 8.22
C ILE A 867 -25.35 29.07 6.85
N LEU A 868 -26.16 28.91 5.80
CA LEU A 868 -25.73 28.95 4.40
C LEU A 868 -26.20 30.26 3.78
N VAL A 869 -25.30 30.99 3.14
CA VAL A 869 -25.67 32.21 2.40
C VAL A 869 -25.25 32.10 0.95
N THR A 870 -26.13 32.44 0.01
CA THR A 870 -25.85 32.46 -1.42
C THR A 870 -26.01 33.88 -1.93
N SER A 871 -24.97 34.41 -2.55
CA SER A 871 -24.96 35.75 -3.13
C SER A 871 -23.92 35.86 -4.24
N GLY A 872 -24.28 36.51 -5.36
CA GLY A 872 -23.32 37.01 -6.35
C GLY A 872 -22.77 38.39 -6.01
N THR A 873 -23.32 39.07 -4.99
CA THR A 873 -23.02 40.46 -4.64
C THR A 873 -22.73 40.67 -3.13
N PRO A 874 -21.84 39.90 -2.49
CA PRO A 874 -21.66 39.93 -1.03
C PRO A 874 -21.09 41.25 -0.45
N GLY A 875 -20.68 42.19 -1.31
CA GLY A 875 -20.08 43.48 -0.95
C GLY A 875 -18.63 43.40 -0.42
N THR A 876 -18.27 42.30 0.23
CA THR A 876 -16.90 41.99 0.70
C THR A 876 -16.63 40.49 0.53
N ILE A 877 -15.40 40.13 0.12
CA ILE A 877 -14.99 38.71 0.01
C ILE A 877 -14.76 38.11 1.41
N THR A 878 -14.20 38.88 2.35
CA THR A 878 -13.97 38.45 3.73
C THR A 878 -14.13 39.66 4.66
N PRO A 879 -14.84 39.53 5.79
CA PRO A 879 -15.58 38.34 6.25
C PRO A 879 -16.75 37.97 5.32
N SER A 880 -17.14 36.69 5.31
CA SER A 880 -18.24 36.18 4.47
C SER A 880 -19.57 36.85 4.83
N LEU A 881 -20.48 36.96 3.88
CA LEU A 881 -21.81 37.52 4.11
C LEU A 881 -22.57 36.73 5.19
N ALA A 882 -22.40 35.40 5.23
CA ALA A 882 -22.94 34.53 6.28
C ALA A 882 -22.50 34.95 7.69
N THR A 883 -21.20 35.19 7.90
CA THR A 883 -20.70 35.60 9.22
C THR A 883 -21.10 37.03 9.58
N ARG A 884 -21.24 37.92 8.59
CA ARG A 884 -21.75 39.28 8.79
C ARG A 884 -23.23 39.28 9.18
N ILE A 885 -24.07 38.48 8.53
CA ILE A 885 -25.47 38.28 8.92
C ILE A 885 -25.56 37.64 10.30
N GLN A 886 -24.76 36.60 10.58
CA GLN A 886 -24.70 36.00 11.91
C GLN A 886 -24.38 37.06 12.98
N HIS A 887 -23.43 37.96 12.71
CA HIS A 887 -23.07 39.04 13.62
C HIS A 887 -24.24 39.99 13.93
N THR A 888 -25.05 40.39 12.94
CA THR A 888 -26.20 41.30 13.17
C THR A 888 -27.33 40.66 13.97
N LEU A 889 -27.34 39.33 14.08
CA LEU A 889 -28.33 38.57 14.83
C LEU A 889 -27.92 38.34 16.30
N ILE A 890 -26.68 38.63 16.69
CA ILE A 890 -26.20 38.47 18.07
C ILE A 890 -26.68 39.68 18.90
N PRO A 891 -27.38 39.46 20.04
CA PRO A 891 -27.79 40.55 20.92
C PRO A 891 -26.61 41.37 21.46
N GLU A 892 -26.78 42.69 21.62
CA GLU A 892 -25.77 43.56 22.22
C GLU A 892 -25.28 43.01 23.58
N GLY A 893 -23.96 42.88 23.73
CA GLY A 893 -23.30 42.37 24.94
C GLY A 893 -23.10 40.86 25.02
N LYS A 894 -23.55 40.07 24.02
CA LYS A 894 -23.19 38.66 23.86
C LYS A 894 -22.05 38.49 22.84
N HIS A 895 -21.09 37.63 23.12
CA HIS A 895 -20.02 37.23 22.19
C HIS A 895 -20.00 35.69 22.05
N GLY A 896 -19.64 35.20 20.86
CA GLY A 896 -19.20 33.81 20.67
C GLY A 896 -20.29 32.76 20.48
N LEU A 897 -21.10 32.88 19.42
CA LEU A 897 -21.94 31.78 18.96
C LEU A 897 -21.18 30.96 17.91
N PHE A 898 -20.83 29.72 18.25
CA PHE A 898 -20.10 28.80 17.36
C PHE A 898 -21.09 27.97 16.53
N CYS A 899 -21.62 28.57 15.46
CA CYS A 899 -22.39 27.87 14.43
C CYS A 899 -21.65 28.04 13.09
N PRO A 900 -21.39 26.95 12.34
CA PRO A 900 -20.80 27.06 11.00
C PRO A 900 -21.61 28.03 10.13
N ALA A 901 -20.93 28.97 9.49
CA ALA A 901 -21.55 29.99 8.65
C ALA A 901 -20.64 30.31 7.45
N PHE A 902 -21.09 30.03 6.24
CA PHE A 902 -20.30 30.25 5.02
C PHE A 902 -21.15 30.58 3.80
N ASP A 903 -20.49 31.16 2.80
CA ASP A 903 -21.11 31.59 1.54
C ASP A 903 -20.97 30.51 0.45
N ILE A 904 -21.97 30.39 -0.42
CA ILE A 904 -21.99 29.60 -1.65
C ILE A 904 -22.14 30.58 -2.83
N ASN A 905 -21.16 30.63 -3.72
CA ASN A 905 -21.24 31.44 -4.94
C ASN A 905 -21.59 30.56 -6.14
N ALA A 906 -22.87 30.54 -6.52
CA ALA A 906 -23.36 29.88 -7.73
C ALA A 906 -24.37 30.75 -8.49
N ALA A 907 -24.30 32.08 -8.33
CA ALA A 907 -25.20 33.06 -8.95
C ALA A 907 -26.68 32.61 -8.87
N CYS A 908 -27.44 32.71 -9.97
CA CYS A 908 -28.88 32.43 -9.97
C CYS A 908 -29.28 31.00 -9.57
N SER A 909 -28.37 30.02 -9.66
CA SER A 909 -28.64 28.63 -9.21
C SER A 909 -28.33 28.41 -7.72
N GLY A 910 -27.81 29.43 -7.03
CA GLY A 910 -27.33 29.35 -5.66
C GLY A 910 -28.33 28.83 -4.63
N TYR A 911 -29.63 29.10 -4.79
CA TYR A 911 -30.64 28.55 -3.88
C TYR A 911 -30.69 27.02 -3.91
N LEU A 912 -30.64 26.42 -5.10
CA LEU A 912 -30.67 24.96 -5.25
C LEU A 912 -29.35 24.31 -4.80
N TYR A 913 -28.21 24.97 -5.02
CA TYR A 913 -26.93 24.56 -4.44
C TYR A 913 -26.95 24.58 -2.90
N ALA A 914 -27.56 25.62 -2.32
CA ALA A 914 -27.72 25.72 -0.87
C ALA A 914 -28.71 24.68 -0.33
N LEU A 915 -29.81 24.40 -1.04
CA LEU A 915 -30.73 23.33 -0.68
C LEU A 915 -30.07 21.94 -0.76
N GLN A 916 -29.23 21.68 -1.77
CA GLN A 916 -28.46 20.44 -1.85
C GLN A 916 -27.47 20.32 -0.69
N SER A 917 -26.72 21.38 -0.39
CA SER A 917 -25.79 21.40 0.76
C SER A 917 -26.52 21.20 2.09
N ALA A 918 -27.71 21.80 2.24
CA ALA A 918 -28.58 21.61 3.40
C ALA A 918 -29.11 20.18 3.48
N TRP A 919 -29.52 19.60 2.34
CA TRP A 919 -29.99 18.23 2.24
C TRP A 919 -28.91 17.22 2.65
N ASP A 920 -27.70 17.38 2.11
CA ASP A 920 -26.56 16.52 2.43
C ASP A 920 -26.16 16.64 3.91
N PHE A 921 -26.16 17.86 4.47
CA PHE A 921 -25.88 18.08 5.90
C PHE A 921 -26.93 17.42 6.80
N LEU A 922 -28.22 17.63 6.52
CA LEU A 922 -29.33 17.12 7.35
C LEU A 922 -29.47 15.60 7.29
N ASN A 923 -28.97 14.93 6.25
CA ASN A 923 -28.93 13.47 6.25
C ASN A 923 -27.96 12.89 7.29
N THR A 924 -26.93 13.64 7.68
CA THR A 924 -26.04 13.27 8.79
C THR A 924 -26.50 13.81 10.14
N ARG A 925 -27.44 14.77 10.15
CA ARG A 925 -28.05 15.40 11.33
C ARG A 925 -29.56 15.56 11.17
N PRO A 926 -30.35 14.47 11.28
CA PRO A 926 -31.77 14.47 10.96
C PRO A 926 -32.65 15.31 11.90
N ASP A 927 -32.13 15.73 13.06
CA ASP A 927 -32.78 16.66 14.01
C ASP A 927 -32.37 18.13 13.79
N GLY A 928 -31.41 18.40 12.89
CA GLY A 928 -30.83 19.72 12.66
C GLY A 928 -31.78 20.74 12.03
N ILE A 929 -31.40 22.01 12.21
CA ILE A 929 -32.11 23.19 11.64
C ILE A 929 -31.07 24.05 10.91
N ILE A 930 -31.30 24.31 9.63
CA ILE A 930 -30.42 25.10 8.77
C ILE A 930 -31.13 26.37 8.34
N LEU A 931 -30.42 27.50 8.41
CA LEU A 931 -30.85 28.75 7.82
C LEU A 931 -30.17 28.91 6.45
N VAL A 932 -30.97 28.94 5.38
CA VAL A 932 -30.51 29.24 4.02
C VAL A 932 -30.94 30.65 3.66
N VAL A 933 -29.98 31.54 3.39
CA VAL A 933 -30.24 32.93 2.97
C VAL A 933 -29.78 33.11 1.53
N THR A 934 -30.65 33.63 0.66
CA THR A 934 -30.23 34.16 -0.65
C THR A 934 -30.26 35.68 -0.57
N ALA A 935 -29.25 36.38 -1.07
CA ALA A 935 -29.25 37.83 -1.03
C ALA A 935 -28.55 38.42 -2.25
N GLU A 936 -29.23 39.32 -2.97
CA GLU A 936 -28.77 39.89 -4.23
C GLU A 936 -29.15 41.37 -4.28
N VAL A 937 -28.13 42.23 -4.39
CA VAL A 937 -28.26 43.67 -4.59
C VAL A 937 -27.51 44.02 -5.87
N LEU A 938 -28.23 43.91 -6.99
CA LEU A 938 -27.71 44.00 -8.35
C LEU A 938 -27.90 45.40 -8.92
N SER A 939 -28.90 46.15 -8.47
CA SER A 939 -29.26 47.44 -9.05
C SER A 939 -28.15 48.50 -9.04
N PRO A 940 -27.18 48.53 -8.10
CA PRO A 940 -26.03 49.45 -8.19
C PRO A 940 -25.01 49.04 -9.24
N LEU A 941 -24.98 47.76 -9.63
CA LEU A 941 -24.04 47.18 -10.61
C LEU A 941 -24.60 47.22 -12.03
N VAL A 942 -25.80 47.79 -12.23
CA VAL A 942 -26.43 47.88 -13.55
C VAL A 942 -25.99 49.16 -14.25
N ASP A 943 -25.50 49.04 -15.50
CA ASP A 943 -25.30 50.21 -16.36
C ASP A 943 -26.67 50.74 -16.79
N ARG A 944 -27.04 51.92 -16.27
CA ARG A 944 -28.32 52.58 -16.58
C ARG A 944 -28.50 52.88 -18.06
N SER A 945 -27.41 53.01 -18.82
CA SER A 945 -27.44 53.28 -20.26
C SER A 945 -27.48 52.02 -21.13
N ASP A 946 -27.22 50.83 -20.56
CA ASP A 946 -27.19 49.57 -21.30
C ASP A 946 -28.58 48.95 -21.43
N LYS A 947 -29.08 48.88 -22.66
CA LYS A 947 -30.35 48.23 -22.99
C LYS A 947 -30.36 46.73 -22.65
N SER A 948 -29.21 46.06 -22.59
CA SER A 948 -29.18 44.62 -22.40
C SER A 948 -29.40 44.19 -20.95
N THR A 949 -29.02 45.03 -19.97
CA THR A 949 -29.07 44.70 -18.53
C THR A 949 -29.97 45.63 -17.72
N SER A 950 -30.10 46.91 -18.10
CA SER A 950 -30.88 47.94 -17.38
C SER A 950 -32.31 47.54 -16.99
N PRO A 951 -33.13 46.93 -17.87
CA PRO A 951 -34.52 46.60 -17.53
C PRO A 951 -34.70 45.30 -16.73
N ILE A 952 -33.64 44.54 -16.46
CA ILE A 952 -33.74 43.13 -16.03
C ILE A 952 -33.73 42.99 -14.52
N PHE A 953 -32.72 43.54 -13.84
CA PHE A 953 -32.37 43.12 -12.49
C PHE A 953 -33.14 43.87 -11.39
N GLY A 954 -33.48 43.13 -10.33
CA GLY A 954 -34.03 43.65 -9.09
C GLY A 954 -33.23 43.16 -7.88
N ASP A 955 -33.51 43.74 -6.72
CA ASP A 955 -32.82 43.49 -5.46
C ASP A 955 -33.76 42.79 -4.47
N ALA A 956 -33.25 41.76 -3.80
CA ALA A 956 -33.97 41.04 -2.77
C ALA A 956 -33.05 40.25 -1.85
N ALA A 957 -33.55 39.93 -0.66
CA ALA A 957 -33.03 38.85 0.16
C ALA A 957 -34.17 37.89 0.54
N THR A 958 -33.86 36.60 0.70
CA THR A 958 -34.79 35.62 1.26
C THR A 958 -34.13 34.82 2.37
N ALA A 959 -34.92 34.33 3.32
CA ALA A 959 -34.49 33.43 4.37
C ALA A 959 -35.41 32.19 4.39
N THR A 960 -34.84 31.01 4.20
CA THR A 960 -35.52 29.71 4.25
C THR A 960 -35.03 28.93 5.46
N ILE A 961 -35.95 28.40 6.27
CA ILE A 961 -35.62 27.44 7.33
C ILE A 961 -35.80 26.02 6.80
N VAL A 962 -34.73 25.23 6.81
CA VAL A 962 -34.75 23.82 6.41
C VAL A 962 -34.50 22.94 7.63
N THR A 963 -35.39 22.00 7.93
CA THR A 963 -35.28 21.10 9.08
C THR A 963 -35.08 19.66 8.63
N GLY A 964 -34.34 18.88 9.41
CA GLY A 964 -34.15 17.45 9.12
C GLY A 964 -35.44 16.65 9.34
N SER A 965 -35.47 15.42 8.84
CA SER A 965 -36.66 14.56 8.88
C SER A 965 -37.14 14.15 10.28
N GLN A 966 -36.28 14.29 11.31
CA GLN A 966 -36.59 14.00 12.71
C GLN A 966 -36.74 15.28 13.57
N SER A 967 -36.71 16.46 12.95
CA SER A 967 -36.96 17.70 13.68
C SER A 967 -38.39 17.72 14.24
N PRO A 968 -38.61 18.21 15.48
CA PRO A 968 -39.95 18.36 16.03
C PRO A 968 -40.79 19.42 15.30
N LEU A 969 -40.17 20.24 14.44
CA LEU A 969 -40.82 21.27 13.64
C LEU A 969 -41.25 20.66 12.30
N GLN A 970 -42.54 20.36 12.17
CA GLN A 970 -43.13 19.90 10.91
C GLN A 970 -43.11 21.03 9.87
N GLY A 971 -42.48 20.81 8.71
CA GLY A 971 -42.44 21.81 7.65
C GLY A 971 -43.58 21.72 6.64
N LYS A 972 -43.63 22.70 5.75
CA LYS A 972 -44.69 22.89 4.75
C LYS A 972 -44.42 22.14 3.45
N ALA A 973 -43.16 21.82 3.16
CA ALA A 973 -42.81 21.08 1.96
C ALA A 973 -41.57 20.20 2.15
N ARG A 974 -41.52 19.05 1.45
CA ARG A 974 -40.42 18.09 1.48
C ARG A 974 -39.49 18.32 0.33
N VAL A 975 -38.19 18.30 0.60
CA VAL A 975 -37.16 18.58 -0.39
C VAL A 975 -36.54 17.26 -0.85
N PHE A 976 -36.69 16.96 -2.13
CA PHE A 976 -35.83 15.96 -2.78
C PHE A 976 -34.43 16.54 -2.92
N ARG A 977 -33.42 15.68 -2.95
CA ARG A 977 -32.04 16.14 -3.15
C ARG A 977 -31.95 16.87 -4.49
N PRO A 978 -31.60 18.17 -4.54
CA PRO A 978 -31.39 18.85 -5.82
C PRO A 978 -30.20 18.27 -6.57
N VAL A 979 -30.25 18.30 -7.89
CA VAL A 979 -29.17 17.95 -8.81
C VAL A 979 -28.48 19.23 -9.23
N THR A 980 -27.15 19.27 -9.14
CA THR A 980 -26.33 20.44 -9.46
C THR A 980 -25.29 20.09 -10.51
N SER A 981 -24.95 21.02 -11.39
CA SER A 981 -23.96 20.85 -12.45
C SER A 981 -23.35 22.19 -12.85
N ALA A 982 -22.10 22.19 -13.30
CA ALA A 982 -21.46 23.39 -13.81
C ALA A 982 -20.62 23.09 -15.06
N ALA A 983 -20.52 24.07 -15.96
CA ALA A 983 -19.54 24.08 -17.04
C ALA A 983 -18.57 25.25 -16.81
N GLY A 984 -17.27 25.04 -17.06
CA GLY A 984 -16.29 26.13 -16.92
C GLY A 984 -16.55 27.24 -17.95
N GLU A 985 -16.65 28.50 -17.50
CA GLU A 985 -16.80 29.67 -18.37
C GLU A 985 -15.77 30.75 -18.01
N ALA A 986 -15.24 31.43 -19.03
CA ALA A 986 -14.11 32.35 -18.89
C ALA A 986 -14.50 33.79 -18.45
N GLY A 987 -15.75 34.03 -18.05
CA GLY A 987 -16.29 35.36 -17.75
C GLY A 987 -16.61 36.19 -19.00
N THR A 988 -16.82 35.55 -20.14
CA THR A 988 -17.07 36.17 -21.46
C THR A 988 -18.53 36.17 -21.88
N ILE A 989 -19.41 35.53 -21.09
CA ILE A 989 -20.84 35.39 -21.42
C ILE A 989 -21.73 36.09 -20.39
N LEU A 990 -21.49 35.89 -19.09
CA LEU A 990 -22.22 36.58 -18.02
C LEU A 990 -21.28 36.80 -16.83
N THR A 991 -21.12 38.05 -16.40
CA THR A 991 -20.25 38.39 -15.28
C THR A 991 -20.93 39.42 -14.38
N VAL A 992 -20.96 39.12 -13.09
CA VAL A 992 -21.38 40.03 -12.03
C VAL A 992 -20.12 40.43 -11.26
N PRO A 993 -19.66 41.69 -11.38
CA PRO A 993 -18.42 42.11 -10.75
C PRO A 993 -18.61 42.33 -9.25
N ALA A 994 -17.54 42.11 -8.47
CA ALA A 994 -17.50 42.48 -7.06
C ALA A 994 -17.14 43.97 -6.84
N ASP A 995 -16.53 44.62 -7.84
CA ASP A 995 -16.17 46.03 -7.79
C ASP A 995 -17.41 46.90 -8.10
N PRO A 996 -17.84 47.78 -7.18
CA PRO A 996 -18.99 48.65 -7.40
C PRO A 996 -18.78 49.68 -8.53
N ASN A 997 -17.55 49.87 -9.02
CA ASN A 997 -17.27 50.71 -10.18
C ASN A 997 -17.42 49.98 -11.52
N GLN A 998 -17.63 48.67 -11.50
CA GLN A 998 -17.87 47.86 -12.68
C GLN A 998 -19.34 47.50 -12.78
N THR A 999 -19.80 47.29 -14.01
CA THR A 999 -21.20 46.96 -14.29
C THR A 999 -21.35 45.52 -14.76
N ILE A 1000 -22.55 44.95 -14.57
CA ILE A 1000 -22.90 43.62 -15.01
C ILE A 1000 -22.76 43.54 -16.54
N PHE A 1001 -22.08 42.51 -17.01
CA PHE A 1001 -21.95 42.21 -18.44
C PHE A 1001 -22.73 40.95 -18.79
N MET A 1002 -23.48 40.98 -19.90
CA MET A 1002 -24.24 39.82 -20.39
C MET A 1002 -24.30 39.75 -21.91
N ASN A 1003 -24.00 38.59 -22.49
CA ASN A 1003 -24.31 38.23 -23.87
C ASN A 1003 -25.67 37.53 -23.93
N GLY A 1004 -26.75 38.31 -24.06
CA GLY A 1004 -28.14 37.83 -23.98
C GLY A 1004 -28.47 36.60 -24.85
N PRO A 1005 -28.15 36.57 -26.16
CA PRO A 1005 -28.42 35.40 -27.01
C PRO A 1005 -27.72 34.12 -26.56
N LYS A 1006 -26.45 34.21 -26.13
CA LYS A 1006 -25.71 33.04 -25.62
C LYS A 1006 -26.28 32.57 -24.29
N VAL A 1007 -26.54 33.49 -23.36
CA VAL A 1007 -27.20 33.16 -22.08
C VAL A 1007 -28.55 32.49 -22.31
N TYR A 1008 -29.36 32.97 -23.26
CA TYR A 1008 -30.65 32.37 -23.58
C TYR A 1008 -30.52 30.90 -24.02
N LEU A 1009 -29.59 30.60 -24.92
CA LEU A 1009 -29.40 29.23 -25.43
C LEU A 1009 -28.99 28.26 -24.32
N GLU A 1010 -27.98 28.64 -23.54
CA GLU A 1010 -27.43 27.82 -22.46
C GLU A 1010 -28.44 27.67 -21.31
N ALA A 1011 -29.09 28.77 -20.91
CA ALA A 1011 -30.06 28.75 -19.82
C ALA A 1011 -31.23 27.81 -20.12
N VAL A 1012 -31.82 27.88 -21.33
CA VAL A 1012 -32.97 27.01 -21.66
C VAL A 1012 -32.54 25.54 -21.76
N HIS A 1013 -31.36 25.26 -22.31
CA HIS A 1013 -30.87 23.88 -22.40
C HIS A 1013 -30.60 23.29 -21.02
N SER A 1014 -29.79 23.97 -20.20
CA SER A 1014 -29.39 23.49 -18.89
C SER A 1014 -30.57 23.40 -17.93
N MET A 1015 -31.50 24.35 -17.94
CA MET A 1015 -32.66 24.27 -17.05
C MET A 1015 -33.58 23.07 -17.36
N ILE A 1016 -33.75 22.71 -18.64
CA ILE A 1016 -34.53 21.53 -19.01
C ILE A 1016 -33.81 20.27 -18.59
N SER A 1017 -32.54 20.13 -18.98
CA SER A 1017 -31.74 18.94 -18.68
C SER A 1017 -31.61 18.69 -17.18
N LEU A 1018 -31.37 19.72 -16.38
CA LEU A 1018 -31.22 19.54 -14.93
C LEU A 1018 -32.56 19.27 -14.23
N LEU A 1019 -33.68 19.76 -14.78
CA LEU A 1019 -35.00 19.40 -14.27
C LEU A 1019 -35.33 17.94 -14.59
N GLU A 1020 -35.06 17.49 -15.82
CA GLU A 1020 -35.19 16.08 -16.22
C GLU A 1020 -34.34 15.18 -15.32
N ASN A 1021 -33.08 15.55 -15.07
CA ASN A 1021 -32.22 14.80 -14.15
C ASN A 1021 -32.77 14.78 -12.72
N ALA A 1022 -33.35 15.87 -12.22
CA ALA A 1022 -33.95 15.91 -10.89
C ALA A 1022 -35.22 15.04 -10.80
N CYS A 1023 -36.02 15.00 -11.87
CA CYS A 1023 -37.12 14.06 -12.08
C CYS A 1023 -36.63 12.61 -12.04
N ASP A 1024 -35.60 12.30 -12.81
CA ASP A 1024 -34.99 10.96 -12.87
C ASP A 1024 -34.44 10.53 -11.50
N GLU A 1025 -33.68 11.39 -10.80
CA GLU A 1025 -33.20 11.12 -9.44
C GLU A 1025 -34.33 10.98 -8.42
N GLY A 1026 -35.42 11.74 -8.60
CA GLY A 1026 -36.63 11.67 -7.77
C GLY A 1026 -37.52 10.47 -8.08
N GLY A 1027 -37.29 9.75 -9.18
CA GLY A 1027 -38.17 8.68 -9.67
C GLY A 1027 -39.55 9.19 -10.08
N ILE A 1028 -39.62 10.42 -10.58
CA ILE A 1028 -40.85 11.16 -10.91
C ILE A 1028 -40.80 11.53 -12.39
N ALA A 1029 -41.80 11.13 -13.17
CA ALA A 1029 -41.88 11.57 -14.56
C ALA A 1029 -42.20 13.07 -14.64
N LEU A 1030 -41.69 13.74 -15.67
CA LEU A 1030 -41.83 15.19 -15.82
C LEU A 1030 -43.30 15.65 -15.88
N ASP A 1031 -44.21 14.80 -16.40
CA ASP A 1031 -45.65 15.07 -16.47
C ASP A 1031 -46.39 14.83 -15.15
N GLU A 1032 -45.73 14.26 -14.14
CA GLU A 1032 -46.25 14.13 -12.76
C GLU A 1032 -46.02 15.40 -11.91
N LEU A 1033 -45.25 16.38 -12.41
CA LEU A 1033 -45.04 17.65 -11.70
C LEU A 1033 -46.30 18.52 -11.79
N ASP A 1034 -46.86 18.96 -10.67
CA ASP A 1034 -48.03 19.85 -10.66
C ASP A 1034 -47.67 21.28 -11.10
N LEU A 1035 -46.44 21.72 -10.84
CA LEU A 1035 -45.99 23.07 -11.15
C LEU A 1035 -44.46 23.13 -11.31
N ILE A 1036 -43.97 23.85 -12.31
CA ILE A 1036 -42.55 24.11 -12.51
C ILE A 1036 -42.26 25.57 -12.19
N VAL A 1037 -41.27 25.78 -11.33
CA VAL A 1037 -40.76 27.08 -10.91
C VAL A 1037 -39.34 27.25 -11.47
N PRO A 1038 -39.20 27.74 -12.72
CA PRO A 1038 -37.90 28.07 -13.27
C PRO A 1038 -37.35 29.34 -12.63
N HIS A 1039 -36.03 29.51 -12.70
CA HIS A 1039 -35.37 30.78 -12.38
C HIS A 1039 -36.01 31.91 -13.20
N GLN A 1040 -36.35 33.00 -12.50
CA GLN A 1040 -37.07 34.13 -13.07
C GLN A 1040 -36.10 35.09 -13.80
N ALA A 1041 -35.43 34.60 -14.84
CA ALA A 1041 -34.42 35.35 -15.59
C ALA A 1041 -35.02 36.45 -16.47
N ASN A 1042 -35.99 36.06 -17.28
CA ASN A 1042 -36.90 36.89 -18.08
C ASN A 1042 -38.04 36.00 -18.59
N GLN A 1043 -39.18 36.60 -18.95
CA GLN A 1043 -40.34 35.84 -19.39
C GLN A 1043 -40.10 35.06 -20.69
N ARG A 1044 -39.17 35.50 -21.55
CA ARG A 1044 -38.84 34.77 -22.79
C ARG A 1044 -38.17 33.43 -22.53
N ILE A 1045 -37.24 33.37 -21.57
CA ILE A 1045 -36.58 32.13 -21.15
C ILE A 1045 -37.61 31.20 -20.50
N ILE A 1046 -38.46 31.72 -19.61
CA ILE A 1046 -39.54 30.95 -18.97
C ILE A 1046 -40.48 30.35 -20.03
N ASN A 1047 -40.91 31.16 -21.00
CA ASN A 1047 -41.76 30.71 -22.11
C ASN A 1047 -41.07 29.67 -23.00
N ALA A 1048 -39.74 29.75 -23.16
CA ALA A 1048 -38.96 28.80 -23.95
C ALA A 1048 -38.83 27.45 -23.26
N VAL A 1049 -38.59 27.45 -21.95
CA VAL A 1049 -38.63 26.24 -21.12
C VAL A 1049 -40.01 25.59 -21.22
N LYS A 1050 -41.08 26.38 -21.01
CA LYS A 1050 -42.48 25.93 -21.20
C LYS A 1050 -42.71 25.28 -22.57
N GLN A 1051 -42.31 25.94 -23.65
CA GLN A 1051 -42.56 25.46 -25.02
C GLN A 1051 -41.79 24.16 -25.32
N ARG A 1052 -40.54 24.03 -24.86
CA ARG A 1052 -39.73 22.84 -25.11
C ARG A 1052 -40.18 21.63 -24.29
N LEU A 1053 -40.63 21.86 -23.05
CA LEU A 1053 -41.20 20.81 -22.20
C LEU A 1053 -42.63 20.39 -22.64
N LYS A 1054 -43.26 21.16 -23.54
CA LYS A 1054 -44.62 20.91 -24.07
C LYS A 1054 -45.74 20.91 -23.01
N LEU A 1055 -45.62 21.77 -22.00
CA LEU A 1055 -46.52 21.80 -20.84
C LEU A 1055 -47.66 22.83 -21.01
N PRO A 1056 -48.85 22.59 -20.39
CA PRO A 1056 -49.93 23.57 -20.25
C PRO A 1056 -49.50 24.90 -19.61
N GLU A 1057 -50.28 25.96 -19.85
CA GLU A 1057 -49.92 27.32 -19.44
C GLU A 1057 -49.90 27.54 -17.94
N GLU A 1058 -50.80 26.87 -17.25
CA GLU A 1058 -50.97 26.87 -15.80
C GLU A 1058 -49.86 26.13 -15.03
N GLN A 1059 -49.02 25.34 -15.70
CA GLN A 1059 -48.03 24.46 -15.07
C GLN A 1059 -46.62 25.09 -14.93
N VAL A 1060 -46.39 26.31 -15.44
CA VAL A 1060 -45.09 27.02 -15.29
C VAL A 1060 -45.28 28.34 -14.57
N TYR A 1061 -44.74 28.46 -13.36
CA TYR A 1061 -44.90 29.61 -12.49
C TYR A 1061 -44.03 30.79 -12.93
N SER A 1062 -44.63 31.98 -13.01
CA SER A 1062 -43.91 33.22 -13.25
C SER A 1062 -44.48 34.37 -12.41
N GLN A 1063 -43.58 35.09 -11.74
CA GLN A 1063 -43.89 36.34 -11.04
C GLN A 1063 -42.88 37.45 -11.36
N ILE A 1064 -42.07 37.26 -12.39
CA ILE A 1064 -41.02 38.19 -12.79
C ILE A 1064 -41.57 39.58 -13.15
N LYS A 1065 -42.84 39.61 -13.60
CA LYS A 1065 -43.56 40.79 -14.08
C LYS A 1065 -43.36 42.05 -13.22
N ASN A 1066 -43.45 41.91 -11.90
CA ASN A 1066 -43.42 43.05 -10.96
C ASN A 1066 -42.23 43.01 -10.01
N ARG A 1067 -41.25 42.14 -10.24
CA ARG A 1067 -40.10 41.95 -9.35
C ARG A 1067 -38.76 42.10 -10.08
N GLY A 1068 -38.74 41.82 -11.39
CA GLY A 1068 -37.51 41.66 -12.15
C GLY A 1068 -36.75 40.39 -11.77
N ASN A 1069 -35.55 40.24 -12.33
CA ASN A 1069 -34.64 39.15 -12.02
C ASN A 1069 -33.84 39.48 -10.75
N THR A 1070 -34.15 38.78 -9.65
CA THR A 1070 -33.44 38.90 -8.37
C THR A 1070 -32.41 37.79 -8.16
N SER A 1071 -31.86 37.22 -9.23
CA SER A 1071 -30.85 36.14 -9.23
C SER A 1071 -31.27 34.97 -8.32
N SER A 1072 -30.44 34.57 -7.35
CA SER A 1072 -30.66 33.43 -6.46
C SER A 1072 -31.94 33.56 -5.60
N CYS A 1073 -32.46 34.77 -5.41
CA CYS A 1073 -33.68 35.03 -4.65
C CYS A 1073 -34.97 34.67 -5.39
N THR A 1074 -34.91 34.46 -6.71
CA THR A 1074 -36.10 34.30 -7.54
C THR A 1074 -36.94 33.06 -7.19
N ILE A 1075 -36.32 31.89 -7.05
CA ILE A 1075 -37.01 30.65 -6.68
C ILE A 1075 -37.59 30.72 -5.26
N PRO A 1076 -36.85 31.09 -4.20
CA PRO A 1076 -37.44 31.16 -2.86
C PRO A 1076 -38.54 32.22 -2.73
N LEU A 1077 -38.47 33.34 -3.46
CA LEU A 1077 -39.58 34.30 -3.54
C LEU A 1077 -40.84 33.70 -4.18
N CYS A 1078 -40.69 32.76 -5.12
CA CYS A 1078 -41.82 32.03 -5.70
C CYS A 1078 -42.37 31.03 -4.68
N LEU A 1079 -41.48 30.28 -4.02
CA LEU A 1079 -41.86 29.33 -2.98
C LEU A 1079 -42.59 30.01 -1.80
N GLU A 1080 -42.14 31.18 -1.35
CA GLU A 1080 -42.87 31.98 -0.36
C GLU A 1080 -44.32 32.22 -0.78
N SER A 1081 -44.54 32.66 -2.02
CA SER A 1081 -45.87 32.96 -2.56
C SER A 1081 -46.72 31.70 -2.72
N ILE A 1082 -46.10 30.58 -3.11
CA ILE A 1082 -46.79 29.30 -3.31
C ILE A 1082 -47.15 28.65 -1.95
N LEU A 1083 -46.23 28.67 -0.98
CA LEU A 1083 -46.42 28.10 0.36
C LEU A 1083 -47.40 28.90 1.23
N GLN A 1084 -47.66 30.18 0.91
CA GLN A 1084 -48.75 30.95 1.51
C GLN A 1084 -50.12 30.58 0.93
N GLY A 1085 -50.17 29.95 -0.25
CA GLY A 1085 -51.38 29.42 -0.86
C GLY A 1085 -51.84 28.09 -0.24
N SER A 1086 -52.96 27.56 -0.72
CA SER A 1086 -53.50 26.25 -0.30
C SER A 1086 -53.09 25.10 -1.24
N THR A 1087 -52.03 25.29 -2.03
CA THR A 1087 -51.64 24.38 -3.10
C THR A 1087 -50.80 23.23 -2.54
N LYS A 1088 -51.38 22.02 -2.51
CA LYS A 1088 -50.61 20.78 -2.34
C LYS A 1088 -50.19 20.28 -3.72
N GLY A 1089 -49.01 19.70 -3.82
CA GLY A 1089 -48.51 19.17 -5.08
C GLY A 1089 -46.99 19.10 -5.16
N LEU A 1090 -46.53 18.50 -6.25
CA LEU A 1090 -45.13 18.23 -6.55
C LEU A 1090 -44.56 19.29 -7.50
N LEU A 1091 -43.58 20.04 -7.02
CA LEU A 1091 -42.98 21.16 -7.74
C LEU A 1091 -41.63 20.77 -8.34
N GLY A 1092 -41.43 21.10 -9.61
CA GLY A 1092 -40.12 21.11 -10.25
C GLY A 1092 -39.45 22.48 -10.13
N LEU A 1093 -38.23 22.53 -9.64
CA LEU A 1093 -37.41 23.73 -9.55
C LEU A 1093 -36.26 23.61 -10.54
N THR A 1094 -35.92 24.70 -11.25
CA THR A 1094 -34.76 24.68 -12.15
C THR A 1094 -34.13 26.05 -12.31
N ALA A 1095 -32.80 26.11 -12.37
CA ALA A 1095 -32.05 27.34 -12.46
C ALA A 1095 -30.77 27.21 -13.29
N PHE A 1096 -30.38 28.33 -13.90
CA PHE A 1096 -29.09 28.53 -14.55
C PHE A 1096 -28.50 29.86 -14.08
N GLY A 1097 -27.25 29.84 -13.60
CA GLY A 1097 -26.53 30.98 -13.04
C GLY A 1097 -25.30 31.39 -13.86
N GLY A 1098 -24.82 32.61 -13.62
CA GLY A 1098 -23.52 33.09 -14.10
C GLY A 1098 -22.37 32.20 -13.61
N GLY A 1099 -21.31 32.07 -14.41
CA GLY A 1099 -20.30 31.03 -14.23
C GLY A 1099 -20.75 29.64 -14.69
N PHE A 1100 -21.89 29.56 -15.38
CA PHE A 1100 -22.43 28.35 -16.01
C PHE A 1100 -22.76 27.23 -15.02
N THR A 1101 -23.16 27.64 -13.82
CA THR A 1101 -23.77 26.76 -12.82
C THR A 1101 -25.23 26.53 -13.19
N SER A 1102 -25.73 25.33 -12.94
CA SER A 1102 -27.10 24.93 -13.21
C SER A 1102 -27.56 23.95 -12.15
N ALA A 1103 -28.86 23.97 -11.86
CA ALA A 1103 -29.41 23.07 -10.87
C ALA A 1103 -30.88 22.79 -11.16
N GLY A 1104 -31.32 21.58 -10.83
CA GLY A 1104 -32.70 21.15 -10.80
C GLY A 1104 -33.03 20.59 -9.43
N GLY A 1105 -34.29 20.64 -9.01
CA GLY A 1105 -34.70 20.04 -7.74
C GLY A 1105 -36.20 19.83 -7.69
N LEU A 1106 -36.67 18.97 -6.79
CA LEU A 1106 -38.09 18.71 -6.60
C LEU A 1106 -38.50 19.04 -5.17
N VAL A 1107 -39.70 19.60 -5.01
CA VAL A 1107 -40.28 19.95 -3.71
C VAL A 1107 -41.73 19.49 -3.65
N GLU A 1108 -42.09 18.68 -2.65
CA GLU A 1108 -43.46 18.20 -2.45
C GLU A 1108 -44.13 19.02 -1.34
N ILE A 1109 -45.17 19.79 -1.66
CA ILE A 1109 -45.94 20.57 -0.68
C ILE A 1109 -47.01 19.67 -0.06
N VAL A 1110 -47.01 19.55 1.27
CA VAL A 1110 -47.84 18.60 2.04
C VAL A 1110 -49.10 19.19 2.65
#